data_AF-A0A2N6GKC0-F1
#
_entry.id   AF-A0A2N6GKC0-F1
#
_cell.length_a   1.000
_cell.length_b   1.000
_cell.length_c   1.000
_cell.angle_alpha   90.00
_cell.angle_beta   90.00
_cell.angle_gamma   90.00
#
_symmetry.space_group_name_H-M   'P 1'
#
loop_
_entity.id
_entity.type
_entity.pdbx_description
1 polymer ?
#
loop_
_entity_poly.entity_id
_entity_poly.type
_entity_poly.pdbx_seq_one_letter_code
_entity_poly.pdbx_strand_id
1 'polypeptide(L)'
;MMVHAEIHSGISKRQSNLLSFFWLWLVVLLAVGNPLNCNAATNIDDLRTQQQTDLKNLESSYHDKVRSNPDLINSDGSVNTQHPEYQKILTDYSQEKAAIQSDYNDKDTRGADLESIQDRYGSKVKTTGSAPKDVRADVDISATDSNVARQIADDWKKQGDTVEYDPNLGIYINKTKDATLWQPPTPEQLSERQKYPDAFSTPGGKQATDVKGGESIRDPVGYVLDNEKKFIHSVEDLENTDIDSKDPNAQLKRDMALKTAGKSVSKSAQEVGHDSDTVEQANKLRNYGDKFEAGITPLGATPEQQKADERKWIGQADQEVQNAKPAAVQKSQKTRDIREALAKTAEKGAKGTADPNAENTAENIRERNRTLDQANEKALAANEEARKKAGLPTAPQPDEKEVQRQAENKAQRTADQAKDAKPSSGTTERTGSSKNSQWKITEGRDGDKRTKTHTSTTQNQDGSTTQRNTQTDTKKTAGGGKTTNVDRTVTQTGADGSNKQTRQQTSGYEGKKGSSSTTTTSETERDAGGKVTSQTDSKVTKNTRTGKSGSTTSTTEKSNSKQDYKGWMPKGTRGPTTTETSGHTIETDRGGNKTTTSTTTTKKTDDWGGRKVTTTTQTDSQSTKSTGEDGRETRTSVTTTTTNKPWQKSRTTEGFIERDHKPGGADDEPEKKPQSPVQTSVKIAGGKLFEPIDEAKHTTATSGAGSSGDGSDYGYDAKVQVGQYGATGTWEVTGDKDGLHAKAAVTGEVNVVKATANVSGERKVGDATLGGKVSTTAKVGAEGSGNVELTVAPDKLAVSTGAKVFVGGKAELAAEGSLSLWGLKLTGKAQGEVSAGAGAEAKLDAELSWTKIRLGGKLAATLGLGGGGSTSVELDATELITGHDVAALDRQFKAGDAIATVARGLRTGRLRLPPGVKFSDVRKILQEKADLYAKYPQTTKDGKPISLIDSLINELKLTKGKGSAYITAHHKQKDWYCTNRPQISSPVVLPSIV
;
A
#
# COMPACT_ATOMS: atom_id res chain seq x y z
N MET A 1 46.35 18.99 -73.62
CA MET A 1 46.37 19.84 -72.41
C MET A 1 44.91 20.22 -72.12
N MET A 2 44.26 19.48 -71.22
CA MET A 2 43.91 19.88 -69.83
C MET A 2 42.81 20.96 -69.77
N VAL A 3 41.73 20.93 -68.97
CA VAL A 3 40.96 19.98 -68.12
C VAL A 3 39.85 20.85 -67.44
N HIS A 4 38.61 20.33 -67.31
CA HIS A 4 37.52 20.63 -66.33
C HIS A 4 36.90 22.05 -66.19
N ALA A 5 35.59 22.23 -66.44
CA ALA A 5 34.39 22.14 -65.54
C ALA A 5 34.03 23.52 -64.91
N GLU A 6 32.78 23.99 -64.74
CA GLU A 6 31.66 23.36 -64.04
C GLU A 6 30.31 24.11 -64.25
N ILE A 7 29.22 23.35 -64.06
CA ILE A 7 27.79 23.65 -64.22
C ILE A 7 27.21 24.11 -62.86
N HIS A 8 26.36 25.14 -62.78
CA HIS A 8 25.32 25.28 -61.71
C HIS A 8 24.24 26.35 -62.03
N SER A 9 23.15 25.96 -62.71
CA SER A 9 21.87 26.68 -62.64
C SER A 9 20.70 25.68 -62.77
N GLY A 10 20.06 25.30 -61.66
CA GLY A 10 18.94 24.34 -61.75
C GLY A 10 18.25 23.91 -60.45
N ILE A 11 18.68 24.36 -59.27
CA ILE A 11 18.16 23.82 -57.99
C ILE A 11 17.08 24.71 -57.35
N SER A 12 16.99 26.00 -57.69
CA SER A 12 16.10 26.93 -56.97
C SER A 12 14.59 26.75 -57.25
N LYS A 13 14.17 26.26 -58.43
CA LYS A 13 12.73 26.16 -58.76
C LYS A 13 12.03 24.91 -58.21
N ARG A 14 12.73 23.81 -57.92
CA ARG A 14 12.12 22.57 -57.38
C ARG A 14 11.78 22.64 -55.89
N GLN A 15 12.44 23.50 -55.10
CA GLN A 15 12.14 23.62 -53.67
C GLN A 15 10.86 24.43 -53.37
N SER A 16 10.49 25.40 -54.22
CA SER A 16 9.27 26.20 -53.99
C SER A 16 7.96 25.41 -54.18
N ASN A 17 7.96 24.41 -55.07
CA ASN A 17 6.79 23.56 -55.29
C ASN A 17 6.60 22.49 -54.20
N LEU A 18 7.68 22.02 -53.57
CA LEU A 18 7.63 21.09 -52.43
C LEU A 18 7.13 21.76 -51.15
N LEU A 19 7.53 23.02 -50.89
CA LEU A 19 7.01 23.77 -49.74
C LEU A 19 5.51 24.09 -49.88
N SER A 20 5.03 24.34 -51.10
CA SER A 20 3.63 24.67 -51.36
C SER A 20 2.70 23.46 -51.19
N PHE A 21 3.16 22.25 -51.59
CA PHE A 21 2.44 21.00 -51.34
C PHE A 21 2.41 20.62 -49.86
N PHE A 22 3.51 20.87 -49.13
CA PHE A 22 3.58 20.61 -47.69
C PHE A 22 2.67 21.54 -46.88
N TRP A 23 2.57 22.81 -47.28
CA TRP A 23 1.63 23.77 -46.68
C TRP A 23 0.17 23.41 -46.94
N LEU A 24 -0.16 22.94 -48.16
CA LEU A 24 -1.52 22.51 -48.48
C LEU A 24 -1.92 21.26 -47.67
N TRP A 25 -1.00 20.32 -47.47
CA TRP A 25 -1.23 19.14 -46.62
C TRP A 25 -1.38 19.50 -45.14
N LEU A 26 -0.58 20.45 -44.63
CA LEU A 26 -0.66 20.93 -43.25
C LEU A 26 -1.98 21.69 -42.98
N VAL A 27 -2.45 22.48 -43.96
CA VAL A 27 -3.73 23.20 -43.86
C VAL A 27 -4.92 22.23 -43.94
N VAL A 28 -4.83 21.16 -44.72
CA VAL A 28 -5.85 20.08 -44.73
C VAL A 28 -5.84 19.31 -43.41
N LEU A 29 -4.68 19.00 -42.82
CA LEU A 29 -4.58 18.38 -41.48
C LEU A 29 -5.11 19.29 -40.35
N LEU A 30 -4.91 20.61 -40.45
CA LEU A 30 -5.43 21.57 -39.48
C LEU A 30 -6.92 21.88 -39.67
N ALA A 31 -7.46 21.78 -40.88
CA ALA A 31 -8.87 22.02 -41.17
C ALA A 31 -9.79 20.82 -40.83
N VAL A 32 -9.24 19.61 -40.64
CA VAL A 32 -9.99 18.44 -40.13
C VAL A 32 -9.97 18.37 -38.59
N GLY A 33 -9.21 19.26 -37.93
CA GLY A 33 -9.27 19.49 -36.49
C GLY A 33 -10.53 20.27 -36.08
N ASN A 34 -11.72 19.74 -36.38
CA ASN A 34 -12.90 20.12 -35.63
C ASN A 34 -12.59 19.83 -34.15
N PRO A 35 -12.93 20.71 -33.19
CA PRO A 35 -12.97 20.32 -31.79
C PRO A 35 -13.97 19.16 -31.73
N LEU A 36 -13.45 17.94 -31.64
CA LEU A 36 -14.24 16.78 -31.30
C LEU A 36 -14.87 17.17 -29.97
N ASN A 37 -16.15 17.53 -30.00
CA ASN A 37 -16.97 17.51 -28.81
C ASN A 37 -16.84 16.08 -28.29
N CYS A 38 -15.99 15.90 -27.29
CA CYS A 38 -15.85 14.68 -26.52
C CYS A 38 -17.17 14.49 -25.76
N ASN A 39 -18.23 14.15 -26.48
CA ASN A 39 -19.32 13.38 -25.90
C ASN A 39 -18.64 12.07 -25.52
N ALA A 40 -18.21 11.96 -24.26
CA ALA A 40 -17.72 10.71 -23.72
C ALA A 40 -18.73 9.64 -24.13
N ALA A 41 -18.29 8.63 -24.88
CA ALA A 41 -19.17 7.57 -25.33
C ALA A 41 -19.83 6.99 -24.07
N THR A 42 -21.13 7.20 -23.93
CA THR A 42 -21.86 6.81 -22.71
C THR A 42 -22.08 5.29 -22.64
N ASN A 43 -21.76 4.55 -23.71
CA ASN A 43 -21.95 3.12 -23.83
C ASN A 43 -20.60 2.40 -24.03
N ILE A 44 -20.36 1.34 -23.26
CA ILE A 44 -19.16 0.51 -23.35
C ILE A 44 -18.99 -0.15 -24.71
N ASP A 45 -20.09 -0.49 -25.39
CA ASP A 45 -20.02 -1.13 -26.71
C ASP A 45 -19.43 -0.19 -27.75
N ASP A 46 -19.77 1.11 -27.69
CA ASP A 46 -19.17 2.11 -28.58
C ASP A 46 -17.66 2.24 -28.32
N LEU A 47 -17.22 2.23 -27.06
CA LEU A 47 -15.80 2.24 -26.70
C LEU A 47 -15.07 1.00 -27.23
N ARG A 48 -15.68 -0.18 -27.13
CA ARG A 48 -15.11 -1.43 -27.65
C ARG A 48 -15.02 -1.44 -29.16
N THR A 49 -16.07 -1.00 -29.85
CA THR A 49 -16.08 -0.88 -31.31
C THR A 49 -15.01 0.10 -31.78
N GLN A 50 -14.88 1.26 -31.14
CA GLN A 50 -13.86 2.26 -31.46
C GLN A 50 -12.44 1.72 -31.20
N GLN A 51 -12.20 1.11 -30.03
CA GLN A 51 -10.92 0.46 -29.75
C GLN A 51 -10.59 -0.61 -30.80
N GLN A 52 -11.55 -1.46 -31.16
CA GLN A 52 -11.34 -2.51 -32.14
C GLN A 52 -11.04 -1.95 -33.54
N THR A 53 -11.68 -0.84 -33.93
CA THR A 53 -11.37 -0.13 -35.17
C THR A 53 -9.94 0.40 -35.16
N ASP A 54 -9.49 1.04 -34.08
CA ASP A 54 -8.13 1.57 -33.98
C ASP A 54 -7.09 0.45 -33.98
N LEU A 55 -7.35 -0.65 -33.25
CA LEU A 55 -6.49 -1.83 -33.25
C LEU A 55 -6.38 -2.47 -34.64
N LYS A 56 -7.48 -2.53 -35.40
CA LYS A 56 -7.48 -3.05 -36.77
C LYS A 56 -6.73 -2.15 -37.75
N ASN A 57 -6.84 -0.84 -37.59
CA ASN A 57 -6.08 0.12 -38.38
C ASN A 57 -4.58 -0.01 -38.11
N LEU A 58 -4.20 -0.13 -36.83
CA LEU A 58 -2.82 -0.39 -36.40
C LEU A 58 -2.31 -1.70 -37.02
N GLU A 59 -3.06 -2.79 -36.85
CA GLU A 59 -2.74 -4.09 -37.44
C GLU A 59 -2.49 -3.99 -38.95
N SER A 60 -3.40 -3.35 -39.69
CA SER A 60 -3.29 -3.18 -41.14
C SER A 60 -2.03 -2.41 -41.53
N SER A 61 -1.75 -1.29 -40.85
CA SER A 61 -0.56 -0.48 -41.08
C SER A 61 0.73 -1.27 -40.86
N TYR A 62 0.75 -2.16 -39.87
CA TYR A 62 1.92 -2.95 -39.54
C TYR A 62 2.08 -4.18 -40.45
N HIS A 63 0.99 -4.78 -40.93
CA HIS A 63 1.05 -5.78 -42.00
C HIS A 63 1.70 -5.19 -43.26
N ASP A 64 1.30 -3.99 -43.65
CA ASP A 64 1.88 -3.30 -44.81
C ASP A 64 3.35 -2.95 -44.60
N LYS A 65 3.73 -2.54 -43.38
CA LYS A 65 5.13 -2.27 -43.01
C LYS A 65 6.01 -3.52 -43.12
N VAL A 66 5.52 -4.69 -42.69
CA VAL A 66 6.25 -5.95 -42.85
C VAL A 66 6.35 -6.35 -44.33
N ARG A 67 5.25 -6.31 -45.08
CA ARG A 67 5.22 -6.75 -46.48
C ARG A 67 5.94 -5.84 -47.46
N SER A 68 6.03 -4.55 -47.16
CA SER A 68 6.77 -3.60 -48.00
C SER A 68 8.29 -3.73 -47.85
N ASN A 69 8.77 -4.44 -46.84
CA ASN A 69 10.19 -4.74 -46.67
C ASN A 69 10.54 -6.12 -47.26
N PRO A 70 11.24 -6.19 -48.41
CA PRO A 70 11.55 -7.45 -49.05
C PRO A 70 12.48 -8.35 -48.23
N ASP A 71 13.30 -7.79 -47.33
CA ASP A 71 14.20 -8.57 -46.47
C ASP A 71 13.44 -9.37 -45.39
N LEU A 72 12.19 -8.97 -45.13
CA LEU A 72 11.29 -9.64 -44.17
C LEU A 72 10.42 -10.71 -44.82
N ILE A 73 10.48 -10.89 -46.14
CA ILE A 73 9.66 -11.85 -46.87
C ILE A 73 10.59 -12.90 -47.50
N ASN A 74 10.42 -14.15 -47.08
CA ASN A 74 11.12 -15.29 -47.65
C ASN A 74 10.73 -15.48 -49.13
N SER A 75 11.55 -16.22 -49.87
CA SER A 75 11.29 -16.51 -51.29
C SER A 75 9.97 -17.26 -51.55
N ASP A 76 9.43 -17.94 -50.54
CA ASP A 76 8.13 -18.64 -50.60
C ASP A 76 6.93 -17.75 -50.21
N GLY A 77 7.17 -16.46 -49.92
CA GLY A 77 6.17 -15.49 -49.50
C GLY A 77 5.87 -15.47 -47.99
N SER A 78 6.48 -16.36 -47.20
CA SER A 78 6.32 -16.37 -45.74
C SER A 78 7.14 -15.26 -45.07
N VAL A 79 6.71 -14.81 -43.89
CA VAL A 79 7.41 -13.77 -43.12
C VAL A 79 8.64 -14.35 -42.40
N ASN A 80 9.80 -13.71 -42.56
CA ASN A 80 11.04 -14.06 -41.86
C ASN A 80 11.03 -13.49 -40.43
N THR A 81 10.45 -14.25 -39.50
CA THR A 81 10.35 -13.84 -38.08
C THR A 81 11.67 -13.78 -37.34
N GLN A 82 12.74 -14.37 -37.88
CA GLN A 82 14.07 -14.36 -37.25
C GLN A 82 14.88 -13.11 -37.61
N HIS A 83 14.40 -12.29 -38.55
CA HIS A 83 15.09 -11.06 -38.92
C HIS A 83 15.02 -10.03 -37.77
N PRO A 84 16.14 -9.38 -37.37
CA PRO A 84 16.14 -8.40 -36.28
C PRO A 84 15.15 -7.25 -36.48
N GLU A 85 14.94 -6.83 -37.73
CA GLU A 85 13.98 -5.77 -38.05
C GLU A 85 12.53 -6.21 -37.85
N TYR A 86 12.18 -7.48 -38.11
CA TYR A 86 10.86 -8.01 -37.77
C TYR A 86 10.61 -7.94 -36.26
N GLN A 87 11.59 -8.33 -35.45
CA GLN A 87 11.50 -8.26 -33.98
C GLN A 87 11.29 -6.83 -33.48
N LYS A 88 11.96 -5.85 -34.12
CA LYS A 88 11.73 -4.43 -33.84
C LYS A 88 10.31 -4.01 -34.23
N ILE A 89 9.83 -4.37 -35.42
CA ILE A 89 8.48 -4.03 -35.88
C ILE A 89 7.40 -4.63 -34.95
N LEU A 90 7.55 -5.90 -34.53
CA LEU A 90 6.63 -6.53 -33.58
C LEU A 90 6.65 -5.83 -32.21
N THR A 91 7.83 -5.39 -31.75
CA THR A 91 7.96 -4.61 -30.51
C THR A 91 7.26 -3.26 -30.61
N ASP A 92 7.46 -2.53 -31.71
CA ASP A 92 6.80 -1.24 -31.98
C ASP A 92 5.26 -1.43 -32.03
N TYR A 93 4.79 -2.48 -32.72
CA TYR A 93 3.38 -2.85 -32.77
C TYR A 93 2.77 -3.08 -31.38
N SER A 94 3.42 -3.92 -30.55
CA SER A 94 2.99 -4.19 -29.18
C SER A 94 2.91 -2.92 -28.32
N GLN A 95 3.87 -2.01 -28.47
CA GLN A 95 3.88 -0.74 -27.72
C GLN A 95 2.74 0.18 -28.13
N GLU A 96 2.51 0.37 -29.44
CA GLU A 96 1.41 1.20 -29.94
C GLU A 96 0.04 0.60 -29.60
N LYS A 97 -0.10 -0.73 -29.70
CA LYS A 97 -1.30 -1.44 -29.26
C LYS A 97 -1.57 -1.21 -27.77
N ALA A 98 -0.56 -1.37 -26.92
CA ALA A 98 -0.70 -1.13 -25.49
C ALA A 98 -1.09 0.32 -25.19
N ALA A 99 -0.59 1.29 -25.96
CA ALA A 99 -0.97 2.69 -25.85
C ALA A 99 -2.46 2.92 -26.22
N ILE A 100 -2.95 2.31 -27.31
CA ILE A 100 -4.37 2.33 -27.68
C ILE A 100 -5.21 1.72 -26.55
N GLN A 101 -4.84 0.53 -26.06
CA GLN A 101 -5.57 -0.12 -24.97
C GLN A 101 -5.62 0.75 -23.70
N SER A 102 -4.51 1.40 -23.35
CA SER A 102 -4.45 2.32 -22.22
C SER A 102 -5.37 3.53 -22.41
N ASP A 103 -5.35 4.18 -23.58
CA ASP A 103 -6.21 5.35 -23.86
C ASP A 103 -7.70 5.01 -23.75
N TYR A 104 -8.11 3.82 -24.23
CA TYR A 104 -9.50 3.38 -24.07
C TYR A 104 -9.83 2.94 -22.63
N ASN A 105 -8.88 2.37 -21.90
CA ASN A 105 -9.07 2.06 -20.48
C ASN A 105 -9.21 3.32 -19.62
N ASP A 106 -8.49 4.39 -19.94
CA ASP A 106 -8.61 5.68 -19.24
C ASP A 106 -9.99 6.31 -19.48
N LYS A 107 -10.65 5.97 -20.59
CA LYS A 107 -12.03 6.35 -20.91
C LYS A 107 -13.08 5.42 -20.28
N ASP A 108 -12.69 4.25 -19.77
CA ASP A 108 -13.58 3.27 -19.16
C ASP A 108 -13.90 3.60 -17.70
N THR A 109 -15.09 4.13 -17.48
CA THR A 109 -15.56 4.56 -16.15
C THR A 109 -15.94 3.41 -15.22
N ARG A 110 -16.02 2.17 -15.71
CA ARG A 110 -16.49 1.03 -14.92
C ARG A 110 -15.59 0.73 -13.73
N GLY A 111 -14.29 1.00 -13.83
CA GLY A 111 -13.35 0.87 -12.70
C GLY A 111 -13.75 1.77 -11.52
N ALA A 112 -14.03 3.05 -11.80
CA ALA A 112 -14.47 4.01 -10.80
C ALA A 112 -15.89 3.71 -10.28
N ASP A 113 -16.79 3.23 -11.15
CA ASP A 113 -18.13 2.80 -10.75
C ASP A 113 -18.09 1.62 -9.76
N LEU A 114 -17.19 0.67 -9.98
CA LEU A 114 -17.00 -0.47 -9.07
C LEU A 114 -16.52 -0.02 -7.69
N GLU A 115 -15.57 0.91 -7.64
CA GLU A 115 -15.09 1.51 -6.39
C GLU A 115 -16.23 2.25 -5.68
N SER A 116 -16.99 3.08 -6.41
CA SER A 116 -18.18 3.76 -5.85
C SER A 116 -19.24 2.79 -5.33
N ILE A 117 -19.48 1.66 -5.99
CA ILE A 117 -20.41 0.62 -5.50
C ILE A 117 -19.82 -0.03 -4.24
N GLN A 118 -18.53 -0.34 -4.21
CA GLN A 118 -17.89 -0.90 -3.02
C GLN A 118 -17.94 0.06 -1.82
N ASP A 119 -17.73 1.36 -2.04
CA ASP A 119 -17.78 2.37 -0.98
C ASP A 119 -19.21 2.53 -0.43
N ARG A 120 -20.21 2.60 -1.31
CA ARG A 120 -21.62 2.77 -0.92
C ARG A 120 -22.21 1.55 -0.21
N TYR A 121 -21.87 0.35 -0.65
CA TYR A 121 -22.49 -0.89 -0.14
C TYR A 121 -21.56 -1.71 0.77
N GLY A 122 -20.30 -1.33 0.89
CA GLY A 122 -19.28 -1.95 1.73
C GLY A 122 -19.14 -3.46 1.47
N SER A 123 -19.00 -4.23 2.54
CA SER A 123 -18.84 -5.69 2.47
C SER A 123 -20.07 -6.44 1.93
N LYS A 124 -21.16 -5.75 1.60
CA LYS A 124 -22.36 -6.36 1.01
C LYS A 124 -22.22 -6.57 -0.50
N VAL A 125 -21.18 -6.02 -1.10
CA VAL A 125 -20.78 -6.28 -2.48
C VAL A 125 -19.40 -6.89 -2.47
N LYS A 126 -19.23 -7.93 -3.27
CA LYS A 126 -17.94 -8.54 -3.57
C LYS A 126 -17.70 -8.35 -5.06
N THR A 127 -16.68 -7.58 -5.41
CA THR A 127 -16.18 -7.60 -6.79
C THR A 127 -15.46 -8.92 -6.99
N THR A 128 -15.86 -9.67 -8.02
CA THR A 128 -15.27 -10.98 -8.32
C THR A 128 -14.03 -10.87 -9.20
N GLY A 129 -13.46 -9.68 -9.35
CA GLY A 129 -12.26 -9.40 -10.12
C GLY A 129 -11.57 -8.09 -9.73
N SER A 130 -10.42 -7.82 -10.35
CA SER A 130 -9.79 -6.50 -10.39
C SER A 130 -10.61 -5.54 -11.26
N ALA A 131 -10.28 -4.24 -11.22
CA ALA A 131 -10.70 -3.31 -12.26
C ALA A 131 -10.46 -3.91 -13.67
N PRO A 132 -11.34 -3.62 -14.65
CA PRO A 132 -11.19 -4.14 -16.00
C PRO A 132 -9.81 -3.76 -16.54
N LYS A 133 -9.05 -4.76 -17.01
CA LYS A 133 -7.72 -4.54 -17.59
C LYS A 133 -7.78 -4.01 -19.02
N ASP A 134 -8.94 -4.08 -19.64
CA ASP A 134 -9.22 -3.76 -21.03
C ASP A 134 -10.73 -3.45 -21.13
N VAL A 135 -11.16 -2.51 -21.96
CA VAL A 135 -12.59 -2.22 -22.18
C VAL A 135 -13.40 -3.44 -22.64
N ARG A 136 -12.74 -4.42 -23.27
CA ARG A 136 -13.32 -5.70 -23.68
C ARG A 136 -13.47 -6.71 -22.52
N ALA A 137 -13.03 -6.36 -21.31
CA ALA A 137 -13.27 -7.16 -20.13
C ALA A 137 -14.74 -7.14 -19.70
N ASP A 138 -15.18 -8.30 -19.23
CA ASP A 138 -16.38 -8.53 -18.44
C ASP A 138 -16.21 -7.95 -17.02
N VAL A 139 -17.28 -7.35 -16.49
CA VAL A 139 -17.32 -6.83 -15.12
C VAL A 139 -18.37 -7.61 -14.32
N ASP A 140 -17.90 -8.50 -13.46
CA ASP A 140 -18.76 -9.26 -12.55
C ASP A 140 -18.68 -8.72 -11.12
N ILE A 141 -19.86 -8.46 -10.55
CA ILE A 141 -20.02 -8.15 -9.12
C ILE A 141 -21.06 -9.06 -8.49
N SER A 142 -20.88 -9.39 -7.21
CA SER A 142 -21.81 -10.22 -6.46
C SER A 142 -22.32 -9.48 -5.23
N ALA A 143 -23.63 -9.45 -5.02
CA ALA A 143 -24.23 -8.96 -3.78
C ALA A 143 -24.35 -10.10 -2.75
N THR A 144 -24.28 -9.76 -1.46
CA THR A 144 -24.46 -10.73 -0.36
C THR A 144 -25.92 -11.06 -0.07
N ASP A 145 -26.85 -10.21 -0.51
CA ASP A 145 -28.30 -10.40 -0.39
C ASP A 145 -29.04 -9.80 -1.58
N SER A 146 -30.23 -10.32 -1.89
CA SER A 146 -31.01 -9.93 -3.06
C SER A 146 -31.57 -8.51 -2.98
N ASN A 147 -31.69 -7.92 -1.78
CA ASN A 147 -32.17 -6.54 -1.64
C ASN A 147 -31.07 -5.55 -2.02
N VAL A 148 -29.82 -5.81 -1.62
CA VAL A 148 -28.66 -5.04 -2.07
C VAL A 148 -28.49 -5.14 -3.58
N ALA A 149 -28.65 -6.33 -4.17
CA ALA A 149 -28.60 -6.48 -5.62
C ALA A 149 -29.65 -5.59 -6.33
N ARG A 150 -30.89 -5.59 -5.83
CA ARG A 150 -31.97 -4.74 -6.35
C ARG A 150 -31.67 -3.25 -6.19
N GLN A 151 -31.13 -2.83 -5.04
CA GLN A 151 -30.75 -1.44 -4.79
C GLN A 151 -29.68 -0.94 -5.76
N ILE A 152 -28.64 -1.75 -6.03
CA ILE A 152 -27.61 -1.41 -7.01
C ILE A 152 -28.22 -1.30 -8.42
N ALA A 153 -29.07 -2.26 -8.80
CA ALA A 153 -29.75 -2.23 -10.09
C ALA A 153 -30.68 -1.02 -10.25
N ASP A 154 -31.38 -0.62 -9.18
CA ASP A 154 -32.22 0.57 -9.16
C ASP A 154 -31.39 1.85 -9.26
N ASP A 155 -30.21 1.88 -8.63
CA ASP A 155 -29.29 3.01 -8.72
C ASP A 155 -28.68 3.15 -10.12
N TRP A 156 -28.32 2.04 -10.78
CA TRP A 156 -27.95 2.04 -12.21
C TRP A 156 -29.09 2.59 -13.08
N LYS A 157 -30.33 2.14 -12.88
CA LYS A 157 -31.49 2.67 -13.62
C LYS A 157 -31.69 4.17 -13.37
N LYS A 158 -31.49 4.67 -12.14
CA LYS A 158 -31.56 6.11 -11.83
C LYS A 158 -30.46 6.92 -12.52
N GLN A 159 -29.31 6.32 -12.79
CA GLN A 159 -28.23 6.93 -13.58
C GLN A 159 -28.52 6.93 -15.10
N GLY A 160 -29.64 6.31 -15.52
CA GLY A 160 -30.01 6.20 -16.93
C GLY A 160 -29.49 4.93 -17.60
N ASP A 161 -28.89 4.00 -16.86
CA ASP A 161 -28.41 2.73 -17.41
C ASP A 161 -29.57 1.80 -17.78
N THR A 162 -29.38 1.03 -18.86
CA THR A 162 -30.32 -0.01 -19.27
C THR A 162 -30.01 -1.30 -18.51
N VAL A 163 -30.83 -1.64 -17.52
CA VAL A 163 -30.63 -2.82 -16.66
C VAL A 163 -31.75 -3.85 -16.86
N GLU A 164 -31.37 -5.04 -17.31
CA GLU A 164 -32.24 -6.21 -17.44
C GLU A 164 -32.09 -7.13 -16.22
N TYR A 165 -33.17 -7.79 -15.79
CA TYR A 165 -33.12 -8.83 -14.76
C TYR A 165 -33.48 -10.17 -15.38
N ASP A 166 -32.59 -11.15 -15.27
CA ASP A 166 -32.90 -12.54 -15.62
C ASP A 166 -33.42 -13.25 -14.36
N PRO A 167 -34.72 -13.56 -14.29
CA PRO A 167 -35.30 -14.21 -13.11
C PRO A 167 -34.86 -15.67 -12.94
N ASN A 168 -34.50 -16.35 -14.04
CA ASN A 168 -34.07 -17.74 -14.03
C ASN A 168 -32.67 -17.85 -13.45
N LEU A 169 -31.78 -16.92 -13.79
CA LEU A 169 -30.43 -16.88 -13.26
C LEU A 169 -30.31 -16.03 -11.99
N GLY A 170 -31.26 -15.15 -11.70
CA GLY A 170 -31.15 -14.20 -10.59
C GLY A 170 -29.97 -13.23 -10.76
N ILE A 171 -29.79 -12.71 -11.97
CA ILE A 171 -28.73 -11.74 -12.28
C ILE A 171 -29.34 -10.46 -12.84
N TYR A 172 -28.72 -9.32 -12.54
CA TYR A 172 -29.00 -8.04 -13.19
C TYR A 172 -27.89 -7.75 -14.18
N ILE A 173 -28.25 -7.48 -15.44
CA ILE A 173 -27.31 -7.19 -16.53
C ILE A 173 -27.46 -5.71 -16.88
N ASN A 174 -26.45 -4.91 -16.55
CA ASN A 174 -26.36 -3.52 -17.01
C ASN A 174 -25.80 -3.51 -18.43
N LYS A 175 -26.69 -3.38 -19.43
CA LYS A 175 -26.35 -3.39 -20.86
C LYS A 175 -25.50 -2.18 -21.26
N THR A 176 -25.69 -1.02 -20.61
CA THR A 176 -24.94 0.21 -20.91
C THR A 176 -23.46 0.06 -20.56
N LYS A 177 -23.16 -0.67 -19.48
CA LYS A 177 -21.80 -0.83 -18.93
C LYS A 177 -21.24 -2.24 -19.07
N ASP A 178 -22.00 -3.16 -19.64
CA ASP A 178 -21.68 -4.59 -19.70
C ASP A 178 -21.18 -5.13 -18.34
N ALA A 179 -21.96 -4.85 -17.29
CA ALA A 179 -21.69 -5.30 -15.94
C ALA A 179 -22.78 -6.28 -15.50
N THR A 180 -22.36 -7.44 -14.98
CA THR A 180 -23.26 -8.46 -14.43
C THR A 180 -23.22 -8.43 -12.92
N LEU A 181 -24.39 -8.18 -12.31
CA LEU A 181 -24.61 -8.21 -10.88
C LEU A 181 -25.32 -9.51 -10.48
N TRP A 182 -24.55 -10.38 -9.85
CA TRP A 182 -24.99 -11.65 -9.31
C TRP A 182 -25.65 -11.45 -7.94
N GLN A 183 -26.95 -11.72 -7.84
CA GLN A 183 -27.60 -11.84 -6.53
C GLN A 183 -27.35 -13.24 -5.93
N PRO A 184 -27.54 -13.46 -4.62
CA PRO A 184 -27.54 -14.81 -4.07
C PRO A 184 -28.65 -15.64 -4.70
N PRO A 185 -28.35 -16.79 -5.31
CA PRO A 185 -29.33 -17.57 -6.04
C PRO A 185 -30.30 -18.28 -5.09
N THR A 186 -31.58 -18.39 -5.49
CA THR A 186 -32.47 -19.43 -4.94
C THR A 186 -32.01 -20.82 -5.39
N PRO A 187 -32.50 -21.93 -4.78
CA PRO A 187 -32.18 -23.27 -5.26
C PRO A 187 -32.49 -23.51 -6.75
N GLU A 188 -33.59 -22.96 -7.25
CA GLU A 188 -33.98 -23.02 -8.67
C GLU A 188 -33.02 -22.20 -9.53
N GLN A 189 -32.70 -20.97 -9.11
CA GLN A 189 -31.75 -20.12 -9.82
C GLN A 189 -30.36 -20.72 -9.86
N LEU A 190 -29.94 -21.38 -8.78
CA LEU A 190 -28.68 -22.10 -8.72
C LEU A 190 -28.66 -23.27 -9.71
N SER A 191 -29.78 -23.99 -9.84
CA SER A 191 -29.91 -25.07 -10.84
C SER A 191 -29.86 -24.53 -12.28
N GLU A 192 -30.49 -23.40 -12.57
CA GLU A 192 -30.41 -22.76 -13.88
C GLU A 192 -29.03 -22.18 -14.16
N ARG A 193 -28.39 -21.55 -13.17
CA ARG A 193 -26.99 -21.11 -13.28
C ARG A 193 -26.08 -22.26 -13.67
N GLN A 194 -26.28 -23.46 -13.12
CA GLN A 194 -25.46 -24.63 -13.46
C GLN A 194 -25.61 -25.07 -14.93
N LYS A 195 -26.70 -24.70 -15.61
CA LYS A 195 -26.91 -24.98 -17.04
C LYS A 195 -26.34 -23.89 -17.93
N TYR A 196 -26.08 -22.70 -17.38
CA TYR A 196 -25.55 -21.58 -18.15
C TYR A 196 -24.20 -21.96 -18.81
N PRO A 197 -23.99 -21.66 -20.11
CA PRO A 197 -22.78 -22.07 -20.81
C PRO A 197 -21.49 -21.63 -20.10
N ASP A 198 -21.48 -20.41 -19.57
CA ASP A 198 -20.31 -19.83 -18.88
C ASP A 198 -20.18 -20.26 -17.41
N ALA A 199 -21.19 -20.93 -16.84
CA ALA A 199 -21.09 -21.40 -15.48
C ALA A 199 -20.22 -22.66 -15.37
N PHE A 200 -19.50 -22.73 -14.25
CA PHE A 200 -18.82 -23.95 -13.84
C PHE A 200 -19.85 -24.96 -13.35
N SER A 201 -20.03 -26.03 -14.11
CA SER A 201 -21.05 -27.04 -13.87
C SER A 201 -20.58 -28.10 -12.88
N THR A 202 -19.27 -28.35 -12.81
CA THR A 202 -18.68 -29.35 -11.92
C THR A 202 -18.41 -28.79 -10.52
N PRO A 203 -18.42 -29.62 -9.47
CA PRO A 203 -18.02 -29.19 -8.13
C PRO A 203 -16.60 -28.61 -8.07
N GLY A 204 -15.68 -29.16 -8.88
CA GLY A 204 -14.30 -28.68 -9.00
C GLY A 204 -14.21 -27.27 -9.57
N GLY A 205 -14.96 -27.02 -10.64
CA GLY A 205 -15.06 -25.71 -11.26
C GLY A 205 -15.69 -24.65 -10.36
N LYS A 206 -16.76 -25.00 -9.65
CA LYS A 206 -17.40 -24.13 -8.64
C LYS A 206 -16.44 -23.73 -7.55
N GLN A 207 -15.66 -24.69 -7.03
CA GLN A 207 -14.68 -24.41 -5.99
C GLN A 207 -13.53 -23.52 -6.48
N ALA A 208 -13.06 -23.71 -7.71
CA ALA A 208 -12.02 -22.89 -8.32
C ALA A 208 -12.45 -21.44 -8.62
N THR A 209 -13.76 -21.18 -8.66
CA THR A 209 -14.35 -19.84 -8.84
C THR A 209 -14.90 -19.23 -7.55
N ASP A 210 -14.54 -19.80 -6.39
CA ASP A 210 -14.96 -19.34 -5.06
C ASP A 210 -16.50 -19.30 -4.88
N VAL A 211 -17.22 -20.16 -5.61
CA VAL A 211 -18.62 -20.47 -5.27
C VAL A 211 -18.59 -21.15 -3.91
N LYS A 212 -19.36 -20.64 -2.95
CA LYS A 212 -19.41 -21.18 -1.58
C LYS A 212 -20.58 -22.13 -1.44
N GLY A 213 -20.36 -23.32 -0.90
CA GLY A 213 -21.46 -24.26 -0.64
C GLY A 213 -20.97 -25.71 -0.52
N GLY A 214 -21.89 -26.61 -0.16
CA GLY A 214 -21.62 -28.05 -0.10
C GLY A 214 -21.33 -28.68 -1.47
N GLU A 215 -21.74 -28.00 -2.54
CA GLU A 215 -21.51 -28.35 -3.95
C GLU A 215 -20.14 -27.93 -4.48
N SER A 216 -19.38 -27.12 -3.74
CA SER A 216 -18.05 -26.66 -4.14
C SER A 216 -17.00 -27.53 -3.49
N ILE A 217 -16.50 -28.50 -4.25
CA ILE A 217 -15.57 -29.51 -3.76
C ILE A 217 -14.31 -29.46 -4.61
N ARG A 218 -13.13 -29.30 -3.98
CA ARG A 218 -11.87 -29.23 -4.71
C ARG A 218 -11.64 -30.45 -5.57
N ASP A 219 -11.67 -30.28 -6.87
CA ASP A 219 -11.51 -31.37 -7.81
C ASP A 219 -10.85 -30.89 -9.11
N PRO A 220 -9.57 -31.23 -9.32
CA PRO A 220 -8.85 -30.88 -10.52
C PRO A 220 -9.51 -31.38 -11.81
N VAL A 221 -10.15 -32.55 -11.79
CA VAL A 221 -10.82 -33.14 -12.97
C VAL A 221 -11.98 -32.25 -13.40
N GLY A 222 -12.91 -31.96 -12.49
CA GLY A 222 -14.05 -31.11 -12.79
C GLY A 222 -13.63 -29.72 -13.28
N TYR A 223 -12.58 -29.13 -12.68
CA TYR A 223 -12.06 -27.85 -13.16
C TYR A 223 -11.53 -27.91 -14.60
N VAL A 224 -10.77 -28.95 -14.96
CA VAL A 224 -10.29 -29.13 -16.35
C VAL A 224 -11.46 -29.37 -17.30
N LEU A 225 -12.47 -30.17 -16.91
CA LEU A 225 -13.66 -30.43 -17.75
C LEU A 225 -14.50 -29.17 -18.00
N ASP A 226 -14.69 -28.31 -17.00
CA ASP A 226 -15.39 -27.05 -17.21
C ASP A 226 -14.59 -26.08 -18.11
N ASN A 227 -13.26 -26.06 -18.03
CA ASN A 227 -12.45 -25.26 -18.96
C ASN A 227 -12.44 -25.88 -20.37
N GLU A 228 -12.49 -27.21 -20.52
CA GLU A 228 -12.68 -27.85 -21.81
C GLU A 228 -14.01 -27.43 -22.45
N LYS A 229 -15.11 -27.41 -21.69
CA LYS A 229 -16.41 -26.94 -22.16
C LYS A 229 -16.32 -25.52 -22.75
N LYS A 230 -15.65 -24.61 -22.02
CA LYS A 230 -15.44 -23.21 -22.47
C LYS A 230 -14.54 -23.13 -23.70
N PHE A 231 -13.51 -23.97 -23.78
CA PHE A 231 -12.67 -24.07 -24.96
C PHE A 231 -13.50 -24.49 -26.19
N ILE A 232 -14.31 -25.55 -26.09
CA ILE A 232 -15.17 -26.04 -27.19
C ILE A 232 -16.08 -24.93 -27.72
N HIS A 233 -16.79 -24.23 -26.83
CA HIS A 233 -17.66 -23.11 -27.22
C HIS A 233 -16.88 -21.97 -27.88
N SER A 234 -15.70 -21.64 -27.36
CA SER A 234 -14.89 -20.60 -27.98
C SER A 234 -14.38 -20.97 -29.38
N VAL A 235 -14.14 -22.26 -29.64
CA VAL A 235 -13.79 -22.71 -31.00
C VAL A 235 -15.00 -22.68 -31.92
N GLU A 236 -16.19 -23.06 -31.44
CA GLU A 236 -17.45 -22.91 -32.18
C GLU A 236 -17.65 -21.44 -32.61
N ASP A 237 -17.43 -20.49 -31.70
CA ASP A 237 -17.51 -19.05 -31.99
C ASP A 237 -16.47 -18.59 -33.04
N LEU A 238 -15.25 -19.12 -32.98
CA LEU A 238 -14.17 -18.82 -33.93
C LEU A 238 -14.45 -19.37 -35.34
N GLU A 239 -15.07 -20.55 -35.45
CA GLU A 239 -15.46 -21.12 -36.74
C GLU A 239 -16.63 -20.37 -37.39
N ASN A 240 -17.50 -19.79 -36.56
CA ASN A 240 -18.65 -19.00 -36.99
C ASN A 240 -18.32 -17.52 -37.29
N THR A 241 -17.10 -17.06 -37.00
CA THR A 241 -16.66 -15.68 -37.28
C THR A 241 -15.53 -15.62 -38.31
N ASP A 242 -15.77 -14.85 -39.38
CA ASP A 242 -14.79 -14.66 -40.44
C ASP A 242 -13.58 -13.86 -39.94
N ILE A 243 -12.37 -14.34 -40.24
CA ILE A 243 -11.11 -13.70 -39.86
C ILE A 243 -10.90 -12.36 -40.57
N ASP A 244 -11.52 -12.20 -41.74
CA ASP A 244 -11.45 -11.01 -42.58
C ASP A 244 -12.66 -10.08 -42.40
N SER A 245 -13.45 -10.28 -41.36
CA SER A 245 -14.66 -9.51 -41.16
C SER A 245 -14.35 -8.01 -41.10
N LYS A 246 -14.99 -7.24 -41.98
CA LYS A 246 -14.89 -5.77 -41.97
C LYS A 246 -15.70 -5.13 -40.85
N ASP A 247 -16.64 -5.87 -40.26
CA ASP A 247 -17.44 -5.42 -39.13
C ASP A 247 -16.60 -5.49 -37.83
N PRO A 248 -16.32 -4.36 -37.16
CA PRO A 248 -15.57 -4.35 -35.91
C PRO A 248 -16.22 -5.21 -34.81
N ASN A 249 -17.55 -5.35 -34.79
CA ASN A 249 -18.23 -6.16 -33.79
C ASN A 249 -18.02 -7.65 -34.00
N ALA A 250 -18.02 -8.10 -35.24
CA ALA A 250 -17.68 -9.47 -35.59
C ALA A 250 -16.20 -9.78 -35.27
N GLN A 251 -15.28 -8.84 -35.56
CA GLN A 251 -13.87 -8.99 -35.20
C GLN A 251 -13.67 -9.04 -33.68
N LEU A 252 -14.34 -8.15 -32.93
CA LEU A 252 -14.29 -8.14 -31.47
C LEU A 252 -14.76 -9.47 -30.88
N LYS A 253 -15.89 -10.00 -31.36
CA LYS A 253 -16.39 -11.32 -30.94
C LYS A 253 -15.35 -12.42 -31.19
N ARG A 254 -14.73 -12.38 -32.37
CA ARG A 254 -13.70 -13.33 -32.76
C ARG A 254 -12.47 -13.27 -31.86
N ASP A 255 -11.94 -12.07 -31.61
CA ASP A 255 -10.78 -11.86 -30.75
C ASP A 255 -11.07 -12.31 -29.30
N MET A 256 -12.29 -12.06 -28.82
CA MET A 256 -12.75 -12.51 -27.50
C MET A 256 -12.94 -14.02 -27.43
N ALA A 257 -13.36 -14.67 -28.51
CA ALA A 257 -13.40 -16.13 -28.60
C ALA A 257 -11.98 -16.71 -28.54
N LEU A 258 -11.02 -16.15 -29.29
CA LEU A 258 -9.62 -16.58 -29.24
C LEU A 258 -9.00 -16.40 -27.83
N LYS A 259 -9.26 -15.25 -27.20
CA LYS A 259 -8.88 -14.99 -25.80
C LYS A 259 -9.49 -16.02 -24.84
N THR A 260 -10.75 -16.40 -25.04
CA THR A 260 -11.45 -17.39 -24.21
C THR A 260 -10.88 -18.79 -24.39
N ALA A 261 -10.52 -19.17 -25.61
CA ALA A 261 -9.80 -20.40 -25.90
C ALA A 261 -8.45 -20.42 -25.14
N GLY A 262 -7.66 -19.35 -25.27
CA GLY A 262 -6.39 -19.20 -24.56
C GLY A 262 -6.54 -19.23 -23.03
N LYS A 263 -7.53 -18.52 -22.47
CA LYS A 263 -7.83 -18.53 -21.02
C LYS A 263 -8.16 -19.95 -20.53
N SER A 264 -8.91 -20.72 -21.31
CA SER A 264 -9.32 -22.08 -20.96
C SER A 264 -8.14 -23.05 -20.97
N VAL A 265 -7.32 -23.01 -22.01
CA VAL A 265 -6.09 -23.82 -22.13
C VAL A 265 -5.10 -23.49 -21.01
N SER A 266 -4.83 -22.19 -20.80
CA SER A 266 -3.98 -21.68 -19.71
C SER A 266 -4.43 -22.18 -18.34
N LYS A 267 -5.74 -22.12 -18.04
CA LYS A 267 -6.29 -22.55 -16.74
C LYS A 267 -6.23 -24.06 -16.55
N SER A 268 -6.54 -24.84 -17.59
CA SER A 268 -6.40 -26.30 -17.56
C SER A 268 -4.95 -26.69 -17.29
N ALA A 269 -4.00 -26.13 -18.04
CA ALA A 269 -2.57 -26.37 -17.87
C ALA A 269 -2.06 -25.91 -16.49
N GLN A 270 -2.51 -24.76 -15.99
CA GLN A 270 -2.15 -24.22 -14.67
C GLN A 270 -2.58 -25.17 -13.53
N GLU A 271 -3.79 -25.75 -13.61
CA GLU A 271 -4.29 -26.67 -12.58
C GLU A 271 -3.40 -27.91 -12.44
N VAL A 272 -2.89 -28.44 -13.55
CA VAL A 272 -2.00 -29.60 -13.55
C VAL A 272 -0.52 -29.19 -13.43
N GLY A 273 -0.20 -27.94 -13.72
CA GLY A 273 1.15 -27.36 -13.79
C GLY A 273 1.92 -27.86 -14.99
N HIS A 274 1.24 -27.96 -16.13
CA HIS A 274 1.84 -28.19 -17.43
C HIS A 274 2.43 -26.89 -17.95
N ASP A 275 3.46 -27.01 -18.79
CA ASP A 275 4.09 -25.89 -19.45
C ASP A 275 4.57 -26.32 -20.84
N SER A 276 4.18 -25.55 -21.85
CA SER A 276 4.52 -25.74 -23.26
C SER A 276 4.39 -24.41 -24.00
N ASP A 277 4.96 -24.33 -25.21
CA ASP A 277 4.88 -23.12 -26.04
C ASP A 277 3.42 -22.72 -26.31
N THR A 278 2.53 -23.72 -26.52
CA THR A 278 1.09 -23.52 -26.68
C THR A 278 0.45 -22.91 -25.42
N VAL A 279 0.88 -23.35 -24.23
CA VAL A 279 0.41 -22.80 -22.94
C VAL A 279 0.93 -21.37 -22.74
N GLU A 280 2.15 -21.07 -23.18
CA GLU A 280 2.69 -19.70 -23.15
C GLU A 280 1.90 -18.76 -24.08
N GLN A 281 1.64 -19.20 -25.32
CA GLN A 281 0.76 -18.51 -26.27
C GLN A 281 -0.64 -18.27 -25.65
N ALA A 282 -1.23 -19.31 -25.05
CA ALA A 282 -2.52 -19.24 -24.37
C ALA A 282 -2.51 -18.25 -23.18
N ASN A 283 -1.41 -18.18 -22.43
CA ASN A 283 -1.23 -17.21 -21.34
C ASN A 283 -1.16 -15.76 -21.86
N LYS A 284 -0.53 -15.52 -23.01
CA LYS A 284 -0.51 -14.20 -23.64
C LYS A 284 -1.92 -13.77 -24.08
N LEU A 285 -2.65 -14.66 -24.77
CA LEU A 285 -4.06 -14.43 -25.14
C LEU A 285 -4.95 -14.17 -23.92
N ARG A 286 -4.80 -14.95 -22.84
CA ARG A 286 -5.54 -14.74 -21.58
C ARG A 286 -5.36 -13.33 -21.00
N ASN A 287 -4.21 -12.71 -21.26
CA ASN A 287 -3.85 -11.36 -20.82
C ASN A 287 -4.03 -10.30 -21.92
N TYR A 288 -4.97 -10.50 -22.85
CA TYR A 288 -5.34 -9.55 -23.90
C TYR A 288 -4.26 -9.30 -24.96
N GLY A 289 -3.24 -10.16 -25.03
CA GLY A 289 -2.40 -10.28 -26.21
C GLY A 289 -3.22 -10.78 -27.40
N ASP A 290 -2.84 -10.40 -28.62
CA ASP A 290 -3.44 -10.94 -29.84
C ASP A 290 -2.64 -12.14 -30.38
N LYS A 291 -3.05 -12.66 -31.53
CA LYS A 291 -2.41 -13.76 -32.25
C LYS A 291 -0.96 -13.48 -32.67
N PHE A 292 -0.57 -12.23 -32.88
CA PHE A 292 0.78 -11.83 -33.28
C PHE A 292 1.71 -11.78 -32.07
N GLU A 293 1.27 -11.13 -30.99
CA GLU A 293 2.02 -11.04 -29.73
C GLU A 293 2.15 -12.41 -29.06
N ALA A 294 1.11 -13.23 -29.17
CA ALA A 294 1.13 -14.62 -28.76
C ALA A 294 2.20 -15.41 -29.52
N GLY A 295 2.48 -15.06 -30.78
CA GLY A 295 3.32 -15.84 -31.68
C GLY A 295 2.57 -17.02 -32.31
N ILE A 296 1.25 -16.89 -32.46
CA ILE A 296 0.40 -17.87 -33.14
C ILE A 296 0.56 -17.74 -34.66
N THR A 297 0.57 -16.50 -35.15
CA THR A 297 0.79 -16.18 -36.56
C THR A 297 1.72 -14.97 -36.66
N PRO A 298 2.58 -14.87 -37.69
CA PRO A 298 3.45 -13.72 -37.82
C PRO A 298 2.68 -12.47 -38.29
N LEU A 299 3.12 -11.31 -37.82
CA LEU A 299 2.68 -10.02 -38.35
C LEU A 299 3.13 -9.93 -39.81
N GLY A 300 2.25 -9.53 -40.73
CA GLY A 300 2.46 -9.63 -42.17
C GLY A 300 1.97 -10.94 -42.82
N ALA A 301 1.46 -11.91 -42.05
CA ALA A 301 0.84 -13.14 -42.60
C ALA A 301 -0.44 -12.83 -43.39
N THR A 302 -0.69 -13.55 -44.49
CA THR A 302 -1.94 -13.37 -45.27
C THR A 302 -3.13 -13.86 -44.46
N PRO A 303 -4.36 -13.38 -44.71
CA PRO A 303 -5.51 -13.89 -43.98
C PRO A 303 -5.68 -15.41 -44.04
N GLU A 304 -5.36 -16.02 -45.19
CA GLU A 304 -5.39 -17.46 -45.36
C GLU A 304 -4.33 -18.15 -44.49
N GLN A 305 -3.13 -17.58 -44.42
CA GLN A 305 -2.08 -18.06 -43.53
C GLN A 305 -2.46 -17.89 -42.06
N GLN A 306 -3.00 -16.74 -41.66
CA GLN A 306 -3.47 -16.50 -40.29
C GLN A 306 -4.55 -17.52 -39.90
N LYS A 307 -5.52 -17.78 -40.79
CA LYS A 307 -6.57 -18.78 -40.58
C LYS A 307 -6.00 -20.19 -40.43
N ALA A 308 -4.99 -20.54 -41.24
CA ALA A 308 -4.33 -21.84 -41.15
C ALA A 308 -3.52 -21.99 -39.86
N ASP A 309 -2.77 -20.94 -39.48
CA ASP A 309 -1.97 -20.89 -38.25
C ASP A 309 -2.85 -20.95 -37.00
N GLU A 310 -3.95 -20.19 -36.96
CA GLU A 310 -4.92 -20.25 -35.87
C GLU A 310 -5.57 -21.63 -35.77
N ARG A 311 -5.96 -22.24 -36.90
CA ARG A 311 -6.53 -23.61 -36.90
C ARG A 311 -5.53 -24.63 -36.38
N LYS A 312 -4.25 -24.50 -36.77
CA LYS A 312 -3.17 -25.34 -36.26
C LYS A 312 -3.00 -25.15 -34.75
N TRP A 313 -2.99 -23.91 -34.28
CA TRP A 313 -2.90 -23.59 -32.87
C TRP A 313 -4.09 -24.14 -32.08
N ILE A 314 -5.33 -24.03 -32.60
CA ILE A 314 -6.52 -24.62 -31.97
C ILE A 314 -6.35 -26.14 -31.80
N GLY A 315 -5.82 -26.85 -32.81
CA GLY A 315 -5.52 -28.27 -32.68
C GLY A 315 -4.48 -28.59 -31.60
N GLN A 316 -3.43 -27.78 -31.48
CA GLN A 316 -2.42 -27.92 -30.42
C GLN A 316 -2.99 -27.58 -29.04
N ALA A 317 -3.80 -26.53 -28.95
CA ALA A 317 -4.47 -26.08 -27.73
C ALA A 317 -5.45 -27.12 -27.21
N ASP A 318 -6.21 -27.76 -28.11
CA ASP A 318 -7.07 -28.89 -27.78
C ASP A 318 -6.28 -30.07 -27.25
N GLN A 319 -5.17 -30.44 -27.91
CA GLN A 319 -4.26 -31.47 -27.42
C GLN A 319 -3.75 -31.17 -26.00
N GLU A 320 -3.40 -29.92 -25.68
CA GLU A 320 -2.98 -29.54 -24.32
C GLU A 320 -4.10 -29.68 -23.29
N VAL A 321 -5.34 -29.33 -23.64
CA VAL A 321 -6.50 -29.58 -22.78
C VAL A 321 -6.69 -31.08 -22.54
N GLN A 322 -6.54 -31.92 -23.57
CA GLN A 322 -6.61 -33.37 -23.41
C GLN A 322 -5.45 -33.94 -22.59
N ASN A 323 -4.23 -33.43 -22.78
CA ASN A 323 -3.05 -33.79 -22.00
C ASN A 323 -3.22 -33.45 -20.51
N ALA A 324 -3.94 -32.37 -20.19
CA ALA A 324 -4.22 -31.99 -18.81
C ALA A 324 -5.17 -32.98 -18.09
N LYS A 325 -6.06 -33.67 -18.80
CA LYS A 325 -7.04 -34.59 -18.19
C LYS A 325 -6.41 -35.73 -17.36
N PRO A 326 -5.49 -36.58 -17.89
CA PRO A 326 -4.90 -37.66 -17.10
C PRO A 326 -4.12 -37.15 -15.87
N ALA A 327 -3.42 -36.02 -15.99
CA ALA A 327 -2.74 -35.39 -14.86
C ALA A 327 -3.73 -34.88 -13.80
N ALA A 328 -4.87 -34.32 -14.23
CA ALA A 328 -5.95 -33.91 -13.34
C ALA A 328 -6.60 -35.10 -12.63
N VAL A 329 -6.81 -36.22 -13.33
CA VAL A 329 -7.29 -37.49 -12.73
C VAL A 329 -6.36 -37.95 -11.61
N GLN A 330 -5.05 -37.97 -11.85
CA GLN A 330 -4.07 -38.35 -10.82
C GLN A 330 -4.13 -37.42 -9.59
N LYS A 331 -4.27 -36.10 -9.79
CA LYS A 331 -4.39 -35.14 -8.68
C LYS A 331 -5.72 -35.25 -7.93
N SER A 332 -6.81 -35.48 -8.65
CA SER A 332 -8.12 -35.73 -8.06
C SER A 332 -8.09 -37.00 -7.22
N GLN A 333 -7.50 -38.09 -7.73
CA GLN A 333 -7.35 -39.35 -7.00
C GLN A 333 -6.60 -39.15 -5.69
N LYS A 334 -5.46 -38.44 -5.70
CA LYS A 334 -4.74 -38.09 -4.46
C LYS A 334 -5.62 -37.33 -3.46
N THR A 335 -6.45 -36.40 -3.94
CA THR A 335 -7.37 -35.64 -3.09
C THR A 335 -8.49 -36.53 -2.53
N ARG A 336 -8.99 -37.48 -3.31
CA ARG A 336 -9.98 -38.49 -2.88
C ARG A 336 -9.38 -39.43 -1.85
N ASP A 337 -8.15 -39.91 -2.04
CA ASP A 337 -7.47 -40.79 -1.10
C ASP A 337 -7.28 -40.13 0.27
N ILE A 338 -6.94 -38.84 0.28
CA ILE A 338 -6.87 -38.03 1.51
C ILE A 338 -8.24 -37.94 2.18
N ARG A 339 -9.30 -37.69 1.43
CA ARG A 339 -10.68 -37.67 1.96
C ARG A 339 -11.09 -39.02 2.53
N GLU A 340 -10.79 -40.11 1.83
CA GLU A 340 -11.10 -41.46 2.30
C GLU A 340 -10.31 -41.82 3.56
N ALA A 341 -9.04 -41.38 3.66
CA ALA A 341 -8.25 -41.53 4.88
C ALA A 341 -8.86 -40.73 6.06
N LEU A 342 -9.39 -39.53 5.80
CA LEU A 342 -10.13 -38.74 6.80
C LEU A 342 -11.45 -39.41 7.20
N ALA A 343 -12.20 -39.95 6.25
CA ALA A 343 -13.43 -40.70 6.52
C ALA A 343 -13.15 -41.92 7.42
N LYS A 344 -12.15 -42.74 7.07
CA LYS A 344 -11.70 -43.88 7.91
C LYS A 344 -11.25 -43.45 9.30
N THR A 345 -10.62 -42.29 9.43
CA THR A 345 -10.21 -41.74 10.74
C THR A 345 -11.43 -41.32 11.57
N ALA A 346 -12.42 -40.68 10.94
CA ALA A 346 -13.67 -40.31 11.59
C ALA A 346 -14.45 -41.54 12.08
N GLU A 347 -14.54 -42.60 11.27
CA GLU A 347 -15.18 -43.87 11.68
C GLU A 347 -14.47 -44.54 12.87
N LYS A 348 -13.13 -44.58 12.84
CA LYS A 348 -12.35 -45.12 13.97
C LYS A 348 -12.58 -44.34 15.25
N GLY A 349 -12.69 -43.00 15.15
CA GLY A 349 -13.04 -42.14 16.29
C GLY A 349 -14.46 -42.39 16.79
N ALA A 350 -15.42 -42.60 15.88
CA ALA A 350 -16.82 -42.89 16.22
C ALA A 350 -16.97 -44.20 17.01
N LYS A 351 -16.19 -45.24 16.69
CA LYS A 351 -16.25 -46.57 17.33
C LYS A 351 -15.91 -46.59 18.84
N GLY A 352 -15.57 -45.46 19.46
CA GLY A 352 -15.37 -45.32 20.91
C GLY A 352 -16.16 -44.18 21.57
N THR A 353 -16.95 -43.43 20.80
CA THR A 353 -17.73 -42.28 21.30
C THR A 353 -19.19 -42.47 20.91
N ALA A 354 -20.12 -42.34 21.85
CA ALA A 354 -21.57 -42.39 21.58
C ALA A 354 -22.09 -41.16 20.80
N ASP A 355 -21.24 -40.50 20.00
CA ASP A 355 -21.59 -39.33 19.20
C ASP A 355 -22.05 -39.76 17.79
N PRO A 356 -23.37 -39.79 17.51
CA PRO A 356 -23.90 -40.16 16.19
C PRO A 356 -23.47 -39.21 15.06
N ASN A 357 -22.89 -38.04 15.38
CA ASN A 357 -22.40 -37.11 14.36
C ASN A 357 -21.08 -37.57 13.71
N ALA A 358 -20.33 -38.47 14.34
CA ALA A 358 -19.06 -38.96 13.81
C ALA A 358 -19.26 -39.96 12.65
N GLU A 359 -20.25 -40.86 12.74
CA GLU A 359 -20.63 -41.76 11.62
C GLU A 359 -21.19 -40.97 10.43
N ASN A 360 -22.02 -39.95 10.71
CA ASN A 360 -22.52 -39.04 9.68
C ASN A 360 -21.39 -38.30 8.94
N THR A 361 -20.26 -38.02 9.60
CA THR A 361 -19.14 -37.31 8.96
C THR A 361 -18.42 -38.16 7.92
N ALA A 362 -18.19 -39.46 8.19
CA ALA A 362 -17.53 -40.34 7.25
C ALA A 362 -18.37 -40.59 6.00
N GLU A 363 -19.68 -40.85 6.17
CA GLU A 363 -20.59 -41.06 5.05
C GLU A 363 -20.74 -39.78 4.21
N ASN A 364 -20.82 -38.60 4.84
CA ASN A 364 -20.83 -37.31 4.13
C ASN A 364 -19.58 -37.10 3.26
N ILE A 365 -18.42 -37.58 3.71
CA ILE A 365 -17.18 -37.50 2.91
C ILE A 365 -17.23 -38.42 1.70
N ARG A 366 -17.74 -39.66 1.87
CA ARG A 366 -17.89 -40.62 0.76
C ARG A 366 -18.94 -40.17 -0.23
N GLU A 367 -20.06 -39.65 0.24
CA GLU A 367 -21.13 -39.13 -0.60
C GLU A 367 -20.65 -37.95 -1.47
N ARG A 368 -19.79 -37.09 -0.91
CA ARG A 368 -19.10 -36.05 -1.67
C ARG A 368 -18.21 -36.60 -2.79
N ASN A 369 -17.50 -37.70 -2.55
CA ASN A 369 -16.71 -38.35 -3.60
C ASN A 369 -17.62 -38.96 -4.69
N ARG A 370 -18.74 -39.61 -4.32
CA ARG A 370 -19.72 -40.12 -5.31
C ARG A 370 -20.33 -39.00 -6.15
N THR A 371 -20.71 -37.89 -5.51
CA THR A 371 -21.23 -36.69 -6.18
C THR A 371 -20.22 -36.13 -7.19
N LEU A 372 -18.93 -36.11 -6.83
CA LEU A 372 -17.86 -35.69 -7.74
C LEU A 372 -17.76 -36.59 -8.97
N ASP A 373 -17.78 -37.90 -8.79
CA ASP A 373 -17.68 -38.87 -9.88
C ASP A 373 -18.83 -38.71 -10.88
N GLN A 374 -20.07 -38.68 -10.38
CA GLN A 374 -21.25 -38.51 -11.21
C GLN A 374 -21.25 -37.17 -11.95
N ALA A 375 -20.84 -36.08 -11.29
CA ALA A 375 -20.77 -34.77 -11.92
C ALA A 375 -19.69 -34.72 -13.02
N ASN A 376 -18.54 -35.34 -12.79
CA ASN A 376 -17.46 -35.39 -13.78
C ASN A 376 -17.81 -36.27 -14.98
N GLU A 377 -18.46 -37.42 -14.75
CA GLU A 377 -18.94 -38.29 -15.84
C GLU A 377 -19.97 -37.57 -16.71
N LYS A 378 -20.92 -36.86 -16.08
CA LYS A 378 -21.91 -36.04 -16.80
C LYS A 378 -21.25 -34.90 -17.59
N ALA A 379 -20.28 -34.21 -17.01
CA ALA A 379 -19.56 -33.14 -17.70
C ALA A 379 -18.73 -33.66 -18.88
N LEU A 380 -18.09 -34.83 -18.74
CA LEU A 380 -17.38 -35.49 -19.82
C LEU A 380 -18.31 -35.84 -20.99
N ALA A 381 -19.47 -36.43 -20.71
CA ALA A 381 -20.47 -36.75 -21.73
C ALA A 381 -21.02 -35.49 -22.42
N ALA A 382 -21.29 -34.43 -21.66
CA ALA A 382 -21.75 -33.15 -22.21
C ALA A 382 -20.70 -32.47 -23.09
N ASN A 383 -19.41 -32.53 -22.71
CA ASN A 383 -18.32 -32.00 -23.53
C ASN A 383 -18.18 -32.77 -24.86
N GLU A 384 -18.35 -34.09 -24.83
CA GLU A 384 -18.32 -34.91 -26.05
C GLU A 384 -19.48 -34.58 -27.00
N GLU A 385 -20.68 -34.33 -26.46
CA GLU A 385 -21.83 -33.86 -27.24
C GLU A 385 -21.61 -32.45 -27.80
N ALA A 386 -21.08 -31.53 -26.97
CA ALA A 386 -20.76 -30.16 -27.40
C ALA A 386 -19.71 -30.16 -28.51
N ARG A 387 -18.68 -31.02 -28.44
CA ARG A 387 -17.67 -31.18 -29.50
C ARG A 387 -18.29 -31.59 -30.82
N LYS A 388 -19.19 -32.58 -30.79
CA LYS A 388 -19.92 -33.03 -32.00
C LYS A 388 -20.77 -31.93 -32.58
N LYS A 389 -21.48 -31.16 -31.74
CA LYS A 389 -22.31 -30.03 -32.17
C LYS A 389 -21.47 -28.92 -32.80
N ALA A 390 -20.31 -28.62 -32.23
CA ALA A 390 -19.38 -27.61 -32.72
C ALA A 390 -18.58 -28.06 -33.96
N GLY A 391 -18.82 -29.25 -34.51
CA GLY A 391 -18.08 -29.76 -35.68
C GLY A 391 -16.60 -30.09 -35.41
N LEU A 392 -16.19 -30.15 -34.14
CA LEU A 392 -14.82 -30.46 -33.77
C LEU A 392 -14.51 -31.95 -34.03
N PRO A 393 -13.27 -32.29 -34.46
CA PRO A 393 -12.85 -33.68 -34.56
C PRO A 393 -12.95 -34.34 -33.18
N THR A 394 -13.09 -35.67 -33.13
CA THR A 394 -13.04 -36.43 -31.87
C THR A 394 -11.85 -36.01 -31.02
N ALA A 395 -12.04 -35.92 -29.70
CA ALA A 395 -10.99 -35.48 -28.79
C ALA A 395 -9.71 -36.28 -29.03
N PRO A 396 -8.56 -35.61 -29.29
CA PRO A 396 -7.34 -36.33 -29.53
C PRO A 396 -6.97 -37.13 -28.27
N GLN A 397 -6.37 -38.31 -28.48
CA GLN A 397 -5.87 -39.10 -27.36
C GLN A 397 -4.77 -38.31 -26.65
N PRO A 398 -4.69 -38.33 -25.31
CA PRO A 398 -3.59 -37.70 -24.59
C PRO A 398 -2.24 -38.23 -25.09
N ASP A 399 -1.29 -37.33 -25.36
CA ASP A 399 0.08 -37.72 -25.67
C ASP A 399 0.79 -38.08 -24.37
N GLU A 400 0.81 -39.38 -24.05
CA GLU A 400 1.39 -39.90 -22.80
C GLU A 400 2.87 -39.49 -22.62
N LYS A 401 3.63 -39.39 -23.72
CA LYS A 401 5.05 -38.99 -23.67
C LYS A 401 5.16 -37.51 -23.31
N GLU A 402 4.32 -36.66 -23.88
CA GLU A 402 4.30 -35.24 -23.58
C GLU A 402 3.85 -34.99 -22.14
N VAL A 403 2.80 -35.67 -21.67
CA VAL A 403 2.34 -35.61 -20.28
C VAL A 403 3.46 -36.00 -19.30
N GLN A 404 4.19 -37.08 -19.61
CA GLN A 404 5.33 -37.51 -18.81
C GLN A 404 6.46 -36.45 -18.84
N ARG A 405 6.82 -35.95 -20.02
CA ARG A 405 7.84 -34.91 -20.19
C ARG A 405 7.51 -33.64 -19.41
N GLN A 406 6.25 -33.19 -19.45
CA GLN A 406 5.78 -32.02 -18.69
C GLN A 406 5.86 -32.26 -17.18
N ALA A 407 5.51 -33.46 -16.71
CA ALA A 407 5.66 -33.83 -15.31
C ALA A 407 7.13 -33.85 -14.85
N GLU A 408 8.03 -34.38 -15.67
CA GLU A 408 9.48 -34.41 -15.44
C GLU A 408 10.08 -33.00 -15.45
N ASN A 409 9.75 -32.16 -16.44
CA ASN A 409 10.17 -30.77 -16.50
C ASN A 409 9.73 -29.98 -15.27
N LYS A 410 8.51 -30.20 -14.79
CA LYS A 410 8.01 -29.58 -13.56
C LYS A 410 8.78 -30.06 -12.33
N ALA A 411 9.03 -31.37 -12.23
CA ALA A 411 9.81 -31.94 -11.14
C ALA A 411 11.24 -31.38 -11.14
N GLN A 412 11.86 -31.26 -12.32
CA GLN A 412 13.17 -30.68 -12.52
C GLN A 412 13.20 -29.20 -12.13
N ARG A 413 12.26 -28.38 -12.61
CA ARG A 413 12.15 -26.96 -12.20
C ARG A 413 11.94 -26.80 -10.70
N THR A 414 11.11 -27.67 -10.09
CA THR A 414 10.91 -27.66 -8.64
C THR A 414 12.19 -28.06 -7.91
N ALA A 415 12.94 -29.03 -8.44
CA ALA A 415 14.23 -29.45 -7.90
C ALA A 415 15.29 -28.35 -8.05
N ASP A 416 15.32 -27.64 -9.17
CA ASP A 416 16.25 -26.54 -9.43
C ASP A 416 15.89 -25.32 -8.58
N GLN A 417 14.61 -24.96 -8.47
CA GLN A 417 14.14 -23.97 -7.49
C GLN A 417 14.47 -24.37 -6.05
N ALA A 418 14.43 -25.67 -5.72
CA ALA A 418 14.82 -26.15 -4.39
C ALA A 418 16.35 -26.15 -4.19
N LYS A 419 17.14 -26.35 -5.24
CA LYS A 419 18.61 -26.19 -5.22
C LYS A 419 19.00 -24.72 -5.09
N ASP A 420 18.30 -23.83 -5.77
CA ASP A 420 18.47 -22.38 -5.65
C ASP A 420 17.93 -21.83 -4.33
N ALA A 421 16.91 -22.51 -3.77
CA ALA A 421 16.38 -22.24 -2.43
C ALA A 421 17.17 -22.93 -1.30
N LYS A 422 18.16 -23.79 -1.60
CA LYS A 422 19.24 -24.01 -0.60
C LYS A 422 19.83 -22.63 -0.37
N PRO A 423 20.09 -22.24 0.89
CA PRO A 423 20.66 -20.94 1.19
C PRO A 423 22.10 -20.93 0.66
N SER A 424 22.27 -20.66 -0.63
CA SER A 424 23.50 -20.07 -1.11
C SER A 424 23.69 -18.84 -0.24
N SER A 425 24.91 -18.63 0.22
CA SER A 425 25.32 -17.45 0.99
C SER A 425 25.31 -16.19 0.11
N GLY A 426 24.25 -16.01 -0.68
CA GLY A 426 24.04 -14.89 -1.56
C GLY A 426 23.92 -13.62 -0.75
N THR A 427 24.87 -12.72 -0.97
CA THR A 427 24.72 -11.33 -0.57
C THR A 427 23.96 -10.64 -1.68
N THR A 428 22.76 -10.14 -1.39
CA THR A 428 22.05 -9.25 -2.31
C THR A 428 22.49 -7.82 -2.03
N GLU A 429 22.76 -7.05 -3.08
CA GLU A 429 23.15 -5.65 -2.98
C GLU A 429 22.14 -4.77 -3.72
N ARG A 430 21.72 -3.68 -3.08
CA ARG A 430 20.90 -2.63 -3.70
C ARG A 430 21.54 -1.29 -3.41
N THR A 431 21.69 -0.47 -4.44
CA THR A 431 22.19 0.91 -4.32
C THR A 431 21.12 1.88 -4.81
N GLY A 432 21.17 3.10 -4.32
CA GLY A 432 20.33 4.19 -4.79
C GLY A 432 20.94 5.53 -4.48
N SER A 433 20.46 6.56 -5.16
CA SER A 433 20.90 7.94 -4.96
C SER A 433 19.72 8.90 -5.02
N SER A 434 19.90 10.05 -4.39
CA SER A 434 19.03 11.23 -4.40
C SER A 434 19.94 12.46 -4.46
N LYS A 435 19.40 13.64 -4.77
CA LYS A 435 20.16 14.88 -5.02
C LYS A 435 21.35 15.11 -4.08
N ASN A 436 21.16 14.83 -2.79
CA ASN A 436 22.18 15.05 -1.77
C ASN A 436 22.49 13.78 -0.96
N SER A 437 22.04 12.59 -1.37
CA SER A 437 22.32 11.37 -0.62
C SER A 437 22.50 10.14 -1.48
N GLN A 438 23.56 9.37 -1.20
CA GLN A 438 23.77 8.03 -1.75
C GLN A 438 23.52 7.00 -0.66
N TRP A 439 22.93 5.85 -1.00
CA TRP A 439 22.73 4.75 -0.07
C TRP A 439 23.02 3.39 -0.72
N LYS A 440 23.41 2.43 0.12
CA LYS A 440 23.71 1.05 -0.22
C LYS A 440 23.16 0.13 0.86
N ILE A 441 22.36 -0.86 0.46
CA ILE A 441 21.84 -1.92 1.32
C ILE A 441 22.42 -3.24 0.86
N THR A 442 23.14 -3.93 1.74
CA THR A 442 23.57 -5.33 1.51
C THR A 442 22.83 -6.24 2.47
N GLU A 443 22.26 -7.33 1.96
CA GLU A 443 21.60 -8.37 2.76
C GLU A 443 22.29 -9.70 2.48
N GLY A 444 23.01 -10.22 3.47
CA GLY A 444 23.70 -11.51 3.41
C GLY A 444 23.07 -12.53 4.34
N ARG A 445 23.14 -13.81 3.97
CA ARG A 445 22.74 -14.93 4.82
C ARG A 445 23.89 -15.91 4.98
N ASP A 446 24.23 -16.22 6.22
CA ASP A 446 25.24 -17.22 6.60
C ASP A 446 24.58 -18.21 7.57
N GLY A 447 24.06 -19.31 7.02
CA GLY A 447 23.23 -20.27 7.74
C GLY A 447 21.98 -19.63 8.37
N ASP A 448 21.91 -19.68 9.70
CA ASP A 448 20.82 -19.09 10.50
C ASP A 448 21.02 -17.59 10.80
N LYS A 449 22.17 -17.02 10.43
CA LYS A 449 22.47 -15.60 10.59
C LYS A 449 22.04 -14.85 9.33
N ARG A 450 21.21 -13.81 9.50
CA ARG A 450 20.94 -12.78 8.49
C ARG A 450 21.66 -11.50 8.88
N THR A 451 22.46 -10.96 7.98
CA THR A 451 23.15 -9.68 8.15
C THR A 451 22.58 -8.70 7.15
N LYS A 452 22.14 -7.52 7.63
CA LYS A 452 21.68 -6.42 6.78
C LYS A 452 22.49 -5.18 7.10
N THR A 453 23.26 -4.69 6.14
CA THR A 453 24.02 -3.44 6.27
C THR A 453 23.38 -2.37 5.42
N HIS A 454 23.12 -1.20 6.01
CA HIS A 454 22.61 -0.02 5.34
C HIS A 454 23.59 1.13 5.55
N THR A 455 24.26 1.54 4.48
CA THR A 455 25.15 2.70 4.47
C THR A 455 24.47 3.82 3.70
N SER A 456 24.40 5.02 4.27
CA SER A 456 24.02 6.23 3.56
C SER A 456 25.01 7.37 3.82
N THR A 457 25.25 8.17 2.81
CA THR A 457 26.03 9.41 2.89
C THR A 457 25.15 10.54 2.40
N THR A 458 25.04 11.62 3.18
CA THR A 458 24.21 12.79 2.86
C THR A 458 25.05 14.06 2.94
N GLN A 459 25.00 14.91 1.90
CA GLN A 459 25.61 16.23 1.90
C GLN A 459 24.58 17.27 2.38
N ASN A 460 24.89 17.96 3.46
CA ASN A 460 24.03 18.96 4.08
C ASN A 460 24.17 20.31 3.38
N GLN A 461 23.19 21.19 3.54
CA GLN A 461 23.17 22.51 2.88
C GLN A 461 24.31 23.44 3.35
N ASP A 462 24.80 23.24 4.57
CA ASP A 462 25.93 23.99 5.15
C ASP A 462 27.31 23.49 4.67
N GLY A 463 27.35 22.54 3.73
CA GLY A 463 28.58 21.92 3.24
C GLY A 463 29.10 20.77 4.11
N SER A 464 28.48 20.50 5.26
CA SER A 464 28.83 19.34 6.09
C SER A 464 28.36 18.03 5.45
N THR A 465 28.92 16.90 5.87
CA THR A 465 28.52 15.57 5.41
C THR A 465 28.09 14.70 6.58
N THR A 466 27.01 13.93 6.40
CA THR A 466 26.51 12.97 7.37
C THR A 466 26.59 11.56 6.77
N GLN A 467 27.41 10.69 7.34
CA GLN A 467 27.47 9.28 6.98
C GLN A 467 26.78 8.44 8.06
N ARG A 468 25.81 7.62 7.66
CA ARG A 468 25.12 6.65 8.53
C ARG A 468 25.47 5.24 8.07
N ASN A 469 25.92 4.37 8.96
CA ASN A 469 26.11 2.95 8.71
C ASN A 469 25.33 2.16 9.76
N THR A 470 24.39 1.31 9.35
CA THR A 470 23.59 0.46 10.25
C THR A 470 23.74 -0.99 9.82
N GLN A 471 24.37 -1.81 10.65
CA GLN A 471 24.43 -3.26 10.47
C GLN A 471 23.49 -3.94 11.44
N THR A 472 22.58 -4.78 10.94
CA THR A 472 21.65 -5.60 11.71
C THR A 472 21.92 -7.08 11.46
N ASP A 473 22.42 -7.75 12.49
CA ASP A 473 22.63 -9.19 12.51
C ASP A 473 21.48 -9.85 13.27
N THR A 474 20.81 -10.82 12.67
CA THR A 474 19.73 -11.58 13.28
C THR A 474 20.05 -13.07 13.22
N LYS A 475 19.94 -13.79 14.35
CA LYS A 475 20.17 -15.23 14.41
C LYS A 475 19.05 -15.95 15.16
N LYS A 476 18.58 -17.07 14.63
CA LYS A 476 17.65 -17.96 15.35
C LYS A 476 18.43 -18.78 16.38
N THR A 477 17.92 -18.87 17.60
CA THR A 477 18.51 -19.68 18.68
C THR A 477 17.92 -21.09 18.68
N ALA A 478 18.66 -22.08 19.18
CA ALA A 478 18.20 -23.46 19.26
C ALA A 478 16.87 -23.64 20.04
N GLY A 479 16.59 -22.76 21.01
CA GLY A 479 15.33 -22.74 21.78
C GLY A 479 14.15 -22.07 21.09
N GLY A 480 14.26 -21.72 19.81
CA GLY A 480 13.20 -21.06 19.02
C GLY A 480 13.04 -19.56 19.28
N GLY A 481 13.92 -18.94 20.08
CA GLY A 481 14.03 -17.48 20.21
C GLY A 481 14.91 -16.86 19.13
N LYS A 482 15.01 -15.54 19.10
CA LYS A 482 15.76 -14.75 18.11
C LYS A 482 16.74 -13.83 18.83
N THR A 483 18.00 -13.80 18.42
CA THR A 483 18.94 -12.73 18.80
C THR A 483 19.06 -11.72 17.67
N THR A 484 19.14 -10.44 18.03
CA THR A 484 19.33 -9.34 17.08
C THR A 484 20.42 -8.41 17.61
N ASN A 485 21.49 -8.21 16.85
CA ASN A 485 22.52 -7.22 17.14
C ASN A 485 22.44 -6.12 16.07
N VAL A 486 22.33 -4.86 16.49
CA VAL A 486 22.31 -3.68 15.63
C VAL A 486 23.53 -2.83 15.99
N ASP A 487 24.44 -2.59 15.05
CA ASP A 487 25.53 -1.61 15.19
C ASP A 487 25.24 -0.44 14.25
N ARG A 488 25.00 0.75 14.82
CA ARG A 488 24.72 1.97 14.09
C ARG A 488 25.83 2.97 14.35
N THR A 489 26.49 3.46 13.31
CA THR A 489 27.44 4.57 13.39
C THR A 489 26.92 5.73 12.57
N VAL A 490 26.89 6.91 13.16
CA VAL A 490 26.58 8.19 12.50
C VAL A 490 27.80 9.09 12.65
N THR A 491 28.37 9.53 11.55
CA THR A 491 29.51 10.45 11.51
C THR A 491 29.06 11.72 10.81
N GLN A 492 29.09 12.85 11.52
CA GLN A 492 28.83 14.17 10.94
C GLN A 492 30.13 14.95 10.88
N THR A 493 30.56 15.30 9.67
CA THR A 493 31.76 16.10 9.43
C THR A 493 31.33 17.51 9.04
N GLY A 494 31.58 18.49 9.91
CA GLY A 494 31.32 19.91 9.66
C GLY A 494 32.10 20.45 8.46
N ALA A 495 31.63 21.55 7.88
CA ALA A 495 32.34 22.22 6.78
C ALA A 495 33.72 22.76 7.18
N ASP A 496 33.93 22.98 8.49
CA ASP A 496 35.20 23.37 9.10
C ASP A 496 36.13 22.18 9.39
N GLY A 497 35.72 20.95 9.08
CA GLY A 497 36.46 19.72 9.35
C GLY A 497 36.26 19.15 10.76
N SER A 498 35.43 19.79 11.61
CA SER A 498 35.02 19.18 12.90
C SER A 498 34.25 17.89 12.66
N ASN A 499 34.31 16.94 13.61
CA ASN A 499 33.64 15.64 13.46
C ASN A 499 32.90 15.24 14.73
N LYS A 500 31.61 14.93 14.59
CA LYS A 500 30.79 14.30 15.62
C LYS A 500 30.44 12.88 15.21
N GLN A 501 30.95 11.90 15.95
CA GLN A 501 30.67 10.49 15.73
C GLN A 501 29.80 9.93 16.87
N THR A 502 28.66 9.35 16.52
CA THR A 502 27.78 8.60 17.42
C THR A 502 27.76 7.14 17.01
N ARG A 503 28.18 6.24 17.89
CA ARG A 503 28.10 4.79 17.70
C ARG A 503 27.12 4.19 18.69
N GLN A 504 26.11 3.49 18.21
CA GLN A 504 25.08 2.82 19.00
C GLN A 504 25.08 1.32 18.69
N GLN A 505 25.38 0.50 19.68
CA GLN A 505 25.36 -0.96 19.59
C GLN A 505 24.21 -1.51 20.44
N THR A 506 23.19 -2.09 19.82
CA THR A 506 22.07 -2.75 20.50
C THR A 506 22.14 -4.25 20.30
N SER A 507 22.28 -5.02 21.38
CA SER A 507 22.12 -6.48 21.37
C SER A 507 20.78 -6.82 22.00
N GLY A 508 20.04 -7.75 21.42
CA GLY A 508 18.72 -8.15 21.90
C GLY A 508 18.49 -9.65 21.78
N TYR A 509 17.72 -10.20 22.70
CA TYR A 509 17.18 -11.54 22.68
C TYR A 509 15.67 -11.49 22.86
N GLU A 510 14.93 -12.22 22.03
CA GLU A 510 13.49 -12.38 22.12
C GLU A 510 13.16 -13.88 22.16
N GLY A 511 12.64 -14.35 23.29
CA GLY A 511 12.25 -15.74 23.49
C GLY A 511 10.83 -15.88 24.03
N LYS A 512 10.28 -17.10 24.00
CA LYS A 512 8.89 -17.38 24.43
C LYS A 512 8.56 -16.95 25.88
N LYS A 513 9.57 -16.81 26.75
CA LYS A 513 9.39 -16.51 28.19
C LYS A 513 9.93 -15.14 28.61
N GLY A 514 10.41 -14.32 27.67
CA GLY A 514 10.94 -13.01 27.97
C GLY A 514 11.86 -12.48 26.87
N SER A 515 12.24 -11.22 27.02
CA SER A 515 13.18 -10.54 26.14
C SER A 515 14.23 -9.79 26.95
N SER A 516 15.39 -9.59 26.37
CA SER A 516 16.41 -8.69 26.90
C SER A 516 16.97 -7.85 25.76
N SER A 517 17.34 -6.61 26.05
CA SER A 517 18.11 -5.78 25.15
C SER A 517 19.17 -5.00 25.94
N THR A 518 20.31 -4.75 25.31
CA THR A 518 21.37 -3.87 25.82
C THR A 518 21.82 -2.98 24.69
N THR A 519 21.63 -1.69 24.87
CA THR A 519 22.07 -0.63 23.96
C THR A 519 23.23 0.12 24.60
N THR A 520 24.38 0.14 23.95
CA THR A 520 25.52 1.02 24.30
C THR A 520 25.60 2.13 23.27
N THR A 521 25.66 3.39 23.69
CA THR A 521 25.82 4.55 22.81
C THR A 521 27.08 5.32 23.22
N SER A 522 28.01 5.49 22.30
CA SER A 522 29.22 6.30 22.46
C SER A 522 29.16 7.46 21.50
N GLU A 523 29.22 8.67 22.03
CA GLU A 523 29.28 9.92 21.28
C GLU A 523 30.64 10.57 21.50
N THR A 524 31.31 10.96 20.42
CA THR A 524 32.62 11.63 20.47
C THR A 524 32.58 12.82 19.53
N GLU A 525 32.86 14.00 20.07
CA GLU A 525 33.03 15.23 19.30
C GLU A 525 34.52 15.57 19.21
N ARG A 526 34.99 15.91 18.01
CA ARG A 526 36.35 16.36 17.73
C ARG A 526 36.32 17.71 17.04
N ASP A 527 37.23 18.59 17.43
CA ASP A 527 37.48 19.82 16.69
C ASP A 527 38.16 19.54 15.34
N ALA A 528 38.33 20.57 14.50
CA ALA A 528 38.96 20.46 13.18
C ALA A 528 40.41 19.93 13.24
N GLY A 529 41.08 20.04 14.39
CA GLY A 529 42.42 19.46 14.63
C GLY A 529 42.39 17.99 15.06
N GLY A 530 41.21 17.36 15.10
CA GLY A 530 41.01 15.98 15.51
C GLY A 530 41.05 15.75 17.02
N LYS A 531 41.14 16.82 17.84
CA LYS A 531 41.17 16.72 19.30
C LYS A 531 39.75 16.54 19.84
N VAL A 532 39.58 15.53 20.70
CA VAL A 532 38.28 15.27 21.37
C VAL A 532 37.92 16.44 22.28
N THR A 533 36.75 17.03 22.07
CA THR A 533 36.20 18.15 22.87
C THR A 533 35.13 17.67 23.84
N SER A 534 34.43 16.60 23.50
CA SER A 534 33.41 15.96 24.33
C SER A 534 33.36 14.45 24.03
N GLN A 535 33.20 13.64 25.07
CA GLN A 535 32.92 12.22 24.93
C GLN A 535 31.82 11.82 25.91
N THR A 536 30.78 11.15 25.42
CA THR A 536 29.70 10.60 26.25
C THR A 536 29.48 9.13 25.91
N ASP A 537 29.64 8.27 26.90
CA ASP A 537 29.34 6.84 26.79
C ASP A 537 28.12 6.53 27.64
N SER A 538 27.11 5.88 27.08
CA SER A 538 25.93 5.40 27.80
C SER A 538 25.64 3.94 27.48
N LYS A 539 25.03 3.25 28.43
CA LYS A 539 24.63 1.84 28.35
C LYS A 539 23.29 1.67 29.02
N VAL A 540 22.30 1.24 28.26
CA VAL A 540 20.94 0.94 28.69
C VAL A 540 20.69 -0.54 28.50
N THR A 541 20.42 -1.27 29.59
CA THR A 541 20.03 -2.69 29.56
C THR A 541 18.59 -2.82 30.02
N LYS A 542 17.72 -3.37 29.17
CA LYS A 542 16.32 -3.65 29.48
C LYS A 542 16.08 -5.16 29.49
N ASN A 543 15.52 -5.69 30.56
CA ASN A 543 15.17 -7.10 30.72
C ASN A 543 13.68 -7.22 31.02
N THR A 544 12.93 -7.92 30.18
CA THR A 544 11.50 -8.19 30.36
C THR A 544 11.27 -9.67 30.60
N ARG A 545 10.68 -10.02 31.73
CA ARG A 545 10.25 -11.39 32.05
C ARG A 545 8.74 -11.46 32.14
N THR A 546 8.14 -12.35 31.37
CA THR A 546 6.68 -12.55 31.37
C THR A 546 6.36 -13.88 32.05
N GLY A 547 5.64 -13.84 33.17
CA GLY A 547 5.18 -14.99 33.92
C GLY A 547 3.66 -15.12 33.90
N LYS A 548 3.13 -16.21 34.48
CA LYS A 548 1.67 -16.42 34.61
C LYS A 548 0.96 -15.32 35.40
N SER A 549 1.68 -14.62 36.27
CA SER A 549 1.17 -13.56 37.16
C SER A 549 1.30 -12.15 36.60
N GLY A 550 1.87 -11.98 35.39
CA GLY A 550 2.09 -10.66 34.78
C GLY A 550 3.51 -10.50 34.21
N SER A 551 3.91 -9.26 33.93
CA SER A 551 5.22 -8.95 33.35
C SER A 551 6.04 -8.08 34.29
N THR A 552 7.35 -8.33 34.35
CA THR A 552 8.31 -7.47 35.06
C THR A 552 9.38 -7.02 34.08
N THR A 553 9.53 -5.71 33.94
CA THR A 553 10.55 -5.07 33.10
C THR A 553 11.54 -4.36 34.00
N SER A 554 12.82 -4.66 33.88
CA SER A 554 13.91 -3.99 34.59
C SER A 554 14.81 -3.29 33.59
N THR A 555 14.97 -1.98 33.73
CA THR A 555 15.83 -1.13 32.91
C THR A 555 16.96 -0.58 33.77
N THR A 556 18.21 -0.84 33.38
CA THR A 556 19.40 -0.27 34.00
C THR A 556 20.07 0.65 33.00
N GLU A 557 20.27 1.90 33.36
CA GLU A 557 20.93 2.91 32.55
C GLU A 557 22.23 3.34 33.24
N LYS A 558 23.32 3.46 32.49
CA LYS A 558 24.57 4.03 32.96
C LYS A 558 25.05 5.02 31.90
N SER A 559 25.50 6.19 32.27
CA SER A 559 26.14 7.13 31.35
C SER A 559 27.31 7.83 32.03
N ASN A 560 28.40 8.00 31.29
CA ASN A 560 29.58 8.76 31.68
C ASN A 560 29.84 9.79 30.58
N SER A 561 29.76 11.08 30.92
CA SER A 561 30.13 12.17 30.03
C SER A 561 31.37 12.88 30.55
N LYS A 562 32.34 13.12 29.67
CA LYS A 562 33.51 13.95 29.93
C LYS A 562 33.51 15.13 28.96
N GLN A 563 33.55 16.34 29.50
CA GLN A 563 33.56 17.56 28.71
C GLN A 563 34.79 18.39 29.05
N ASP A 564 35.57 18.73 28.02
CA ASP A 564 36.73 19.63 28.11
C ASP A 564 36.26 21.05 27.74
N TYR A 565 36.25 21.97 28.70
CA TYR A 565 35.72 23.32 28.51
C TYR A 565 36.73 24.22 27.75
N LYS A 566 36.36 24.76 26.58
CA LYS A 566 37.15 25.73 25.79
C LYS A 566 36.47 27.11 25.61
N GLY A 567 35.51 27.47 26.48
CA GLY A 567 34.77 28.75 26.38
C GLY A 567 35.57 29.98 26.84
N TRP A 568 35.13 31.17 26.37
CA TRP A 568 35.63 32.55 26.57
C TRP A 568 35.65 33.06 28.03
N MET A 569 35.95 32.19 28.98
CA MET A 569 36.19 32.58 30.38
C MET A 569 37.68 32.89 30.59
N PRO A 570 38.03 33.84 31.47
CA PRO A 570 39.40 34.30 31.66
C PRO A 570 40.36 33.13 31.95
N LYS A 571 41.49 33.12 31.24
CA LYS A 571 42.54 32.10 31.32
C LYS A 571 42.93 31.86 32.78
N GLY A 572 42.61 30.68 33.34
CA GLY A 572 43.22 30.27 34.61
C GLY A 572 42.51 29.25 35.50
N THR A 573 41.23 28.90 35.33
CA THR A 573 40.51 28.32 36.51
C THR A 573 39.65 27.07 36.36
N ARG A 574 39.56 26.34 35.23
CA ARG A 574 38.82 25.06 35.22
C ARG A 574 39.43 23.94 34.36
N GLY A 575 39.55 22.76 34.95
CA GLY A 575 39.82 21.46 34.32
C GLY A 575 38.54 20.75 33.86
N PRO A 576 38.64 19.49 33.41
CA PRO A 576 37.53 18.75 32.82
C PRO A 576 36.39 18.51 33.83
N THR A 577 35.16 18.48 33.34
CA THR A 577 33.99 18.02 34.11
C THR A 577 33.66 16.59 33.71
N THR A 578 33.48 15.70 34.69
CA THR A 578 32.98 14.34 34.46
C THR A 578 31.65 14.17 35.17
N THR A 579 30.63 13.70 34.45
CA THR A 579 29.31 13.37 35.01
C THR A 579 29.04 11.88 34.79
N GLU A 580 28.84 11.14 35.86
CA GLU A 580 28.42 9.74 35.84
C GLU A 580 26.97 9.67 36.30
N THR A 581 26.06 9.10 35.51
CA THR A 581 24.68 8.86 35.91
C THR A 581 24.38 7.37 35.83
N SER A 582 23.81 6.79 36.88
CA SER A 582 23.30 5.42 36.89
C SER A 582 21.84 5.40 37.30
N GLY A 583 20.96 4.95 36.41
CA GLY A 583 19.53 4.74 36.64
C GLY A 583 19.18 3.25 36.75
N HIS A 584 18.23 2.90 37.60
CA HIS A 584 17.62 1.58 37.63
C HIS A 584 16.12 1.71 37.83
N THR A 585 15.35 1.22 36.86
CA THR A 585 13.88 1.25 36.87
C THR A 585 13.33 -0.18 36.82
N ILE A 586 12.41 -0.51 37.73
CA ILE A 586 11.67 -1.77 37.73
C ILE A 586 10.20 -1.44 37.56
N GLU A 587 9.61 -1.91 36.46
CA GLU A 587 8.17 -1.89 36.24
C GLU A 587 7.59 -3.30 36.43
N THR A 588 6.58 -3.43 37.29
CA THR A 588 5.85 -4.69 37.48
C THR A 588 4.38 -4.46 37.18
N ASP A 589 3.84 -5.22 36.24
CA ASP A 589 2.41 -5.26 35.93
C ASP A 589 1.82 -6.59 36.43
N ARG A 590 0.89 -6.50 37.38
CA ARG A 590 0.13 -7.64 37.92
C ARG A 590 -1.36 -7.30 37.96
N GLY A 591 -2.11 -7.81 36.98
CA GLY A 591 -3.57 -7.79 37.01
C GLY A 591 -4.19 -6.38 36.98
N GLY A 592 -3.59 -5.44 36.25
CA GLY A 592 -4.09 -4.05 36.15
C GLY A 592 -3.47 -3.08 37.15
N ASN A 593 -2.64 -3.57 38.07
CA ASN A 593 -1.81 -2.73 38.93
C ASN A 593 -0.39 -2.68 38.36
N LYS A 594 0.05 -1.46 37.99
CA LYS A 594 1.42 -1.18 37.55
C LYS A 594 2.18 -0.47 38.66
N THR A 595 3.27 -1.08 39.11
CA THR A 595 4.21 -0.44 40.05
C THR A 595 5.50 -0.15 39.32
N THR A 596 5.98 1.09 39.39
CA THR A 596 7.27 1.52 38.87
C THR A 596 8.14 2.01 40.03
N THR A 597 9.33 1.45 40.19
CA THR A 597 10.35 1.95 41.11
C THR A 597 11.56 2.37 40.30
N SER A 598 12.05 3.60 40.48
CA SER A 598 13.19 4.15 39.77
C SER A 598 14.18 4.76 40.75
N THR A 599 15.45 4.38 40.64
CA THR A 599 16.56 4.98 41.39
C THR A 599 17.56 5.54 40.40
N THR A 600 17.82 6.85 40.47
CA THR A 600 18.82 7.52 39.63
C THR A 600 19.88 8.16 40.50
N THR A 601 21.15 7.85 40.27
CA THR A 601 22.29 8.46 40.93
C THR A 601 23.13 9.21 39.93
N THR A 602 23.35 10.51 40.13
CA THR A 602 24.24 11.35 39.31
C THR A 602 25.41 11.81 40.16
N LYS A 603 26.64 11.47 39.76
CA LYS A 603 27.90 11.96 40.32
C LYS A 603 28.53 12.94 39.35
N LYS A 604 28.61 14.21 39.73
CA LYS A 604 29.31 15.24 38.96
C LYS A 604 30.63 15.57 39.65
N THR A 605 31.75 15.43 38.96
CA THR A 605 33.08 15.80 39.44
C THR A 605 33.61 16.95 38.59
N ASP A 606 33.74 18.13 39.21
CA ASP A 606 34.34 19.31 38.61
C ASP A 606 35.81 19.39 39.07
N ASP A 607 36.77 19.50 38.14
CA ASP A 607 38.18 19.77 38.46
C ASP A 607 38.46 21.27 38.34
N TRP A 608 38.73 21.94 39.45
CA TRP A 608 39.05 23.38 39.48
C TRP A 608 40.52 23.55 39.85
N GLY A 609 41.38 23.64 38.82
CA GLY A 609 42.82 23.88 39.02
C GLY A 609 43.53 22.79 39.83
N GLY A 610 43.12 21.52 39.71
CA GLY A 610 43.68 20.39 40.46
C GLY A 610 42.87 20.00 41.70
N ARG A 611 41.87 20.80 42.11
CA ARG A 611 40.95 20.48 43.19
C ARG A 611 39.67 19.85 42.63
N LYS A 612 39.44 18.57 42.94
CA LYS A 612 38.25 17.82 42.52
C LYS A 612 37.10 18.03 43.52
N VAL A 613 35.97 18.51 43.02
CA VAL A 613 34.72 18.65 43.78
C VAL A 613 33.71 17.67 43.22
N THR A 614 33.31 16.66 44.00
CA THR A 614 32.28 15.69 43.60
C THR A 614 30.95 15.99 44.30
N THR A 615 29.90 16.20 43.51
CA THR A 615 28.50 16.29 43.95
C THR A 615 27.78 15.01 43.56
N THR A 616 27.14 14.33 44.52
CA THR A 616 26.32 13.14 44.26
C THR A 616 24.85 13.44 44.54
N THR A 617 23.98 13.30 43.55
CA THR A 617 22.53 13.43 43.70
C THR A 617 21.88 12.07 43.45
N GLN A 618 21.15 11.55 44.41
CA GLN A 618 20.35 10.32 44.29
C GLN A 618 18.87 10.69 44.34
N THR A 619 18.10 10.21 43.37
CA THR A 619 16.65 10.39 43.28
C THR A 619 15.99 9.02 43.25
N ASP A 620 15.22 8.71 44.27
CA ASP A 620 14.42 7.50 44.38
C ASP A 620 12.95 7.86 44.16
N SER A 621 12.33 7.27 43.13
CA SER A 621 10.93 7.48 42.79
C SER A 621 10.19 6.15 42.85
N GLN A 622 9.05 6.12 43.54
CA GLN A 622 8.14 5.00 43.51
C GLN A 622 6.78 5.51 43.06
N SER A 623 6.24 4.94 41.98
CA SER A 623 4.88 5.20 41.54
C SER A 623 4.07 3.91 41.48
N THR A 624 2.83 3.99 41.94
CA THR A 624 1.83 2.95 41.81
C THR A 624 0.66 3.50 41.02
N LYS A 625 0.27 2.76 39.99
CA LYS A 625 -0.93 3.01 39.20
C LYS A 625 -1.85 1.82 39.42
N SER A 626 -2.97 2.06 40.08
CA SER A 626 -4.02 1.08 40.29
C SER A 626 -5.30 1.51 39.59
N THR A 627 -5.92 0.60 38.85
CA THR A 627 -7.25 0.82 38.31
C THR A 627 -8.26 0.25 39.32
N GLY A 628 -9.06 1.13 39.91
CA GLY A 628 -10.14 0.73 40.82
C GLY A 628 -11.22 -0.09 40.12
N GLU A 629 -12.08 -0.77 40.87
CA GLU A 629 -13.22 -1.54 40.33
C GLU A 629 -14.20 -0.67 39.52
N ASP A 630 -14.17 0.65 39.74
CA ASP A 630 -14.94 1.68 39.04
C ASP A 630 -14.26 2.21 37.76
N GLY A 631 -13.11 1.65 37.38
CA GLY A 631 -12.32 2.06 36.22
C GLY A 631 -11.49 3.33 36.43
N ARG A 632 -11.53 3.95 37.62
CA ARG A 632 -10.70 5.13 37.90
C ARG A 632 -9.25 4.73 38.11
N GLU A 633 -8.34 5.45 37.46
CA GLU A 633 -6.92 5.34 37.74
C GLU A 633 -6.60 6.18 38.98
N THR A 634 -5.97 5.57 39.97
CA THR A 634 -5.30 6.32 41.03
C THR A 634 -3.80 6.17 40.82
N ARG A 635 -3.11 7.31 40.72
CA ARG A 635 -1.65 7.36 40.65
C ARG A 635 -1.13 7.94 41.95
N THR A 636 -0.33 7.16 42.66
CA THR A 636 0.44 7.66 43.80
C THR A 636 1.89 7.66 43.39
N SER A 637 2.58 8.79 43.54
CA SER A 637 4.02 8.88 43.34
C SER A 637 4.68 9.50 44.57
N VAL A 638 5.84 8.93 44.94
CA VAL A 638 6.71 9.48 45.98
C VAL A 638 8.10 9.58 45.38
N THR A 639 8.67 10.78 45.40
CA THR A 639 10.02 11.07 44.92
C THR A 639 10.85 11.61 46.07
N THR A 640 11.98 10.97 46.36
CA THR A 640 12.96 11.44 47.34
C THR A 640 14.26 11.78 46.63
N THR A 641 14.70 13.03 46.70
CA THR A 641 15.99 13.48 46.17
C THR A 641 16.94 13.80 47.32
N THR A 642 18.10 13.14 47.33
CA THR A 642 19.19 13.36 48.27
C THR A 642 20.40 13.91 47.52
N THR A 643 20.86 15.11 47.86
CA THR A 643 22.07 15.72 47.29
C THR A 643 23.16 15.79 48.35
N ASN A 644 24.29 15.15 48.08
CA ASN A 644 25.50 15.18 48.89
C ASN A 644 26.57 16.02 48.18
N LYS A 645 26.83 17.21 48.71
CA LYS A 645 28.00 18.06 48.39
C LYS A 645 29.00 17.98 49.54
N PRO A 646 30.30 18.31 49.32
CA PRO A 646 31.30 18.24 50.39
C PRO A 646 30.99 19.13 51.61
N TRP A 647 30.17 20.17 51.44
CA TRP A 647 29.78 21.13 52.49
C TRP A 647 28.28 21.15 52.82
N GLN A 648 27.46 20.33 52.17
CA GLN A 648 26.00 20.34 52.38
C GLN A 648 25.37 19.00 52.01
N LYS A 649 24.54 18.46 52.90
CA LYS A 649 23.61 17.37 52.60
C LYS A 649 22.19 17.92 52.61
N SER A 650 21.43 17.72 51.55
CA SER A 650 20.01 18.07 51.49
C SER A 650 19.18 16.86 51.09
N ARG A 651 17.99 16.72 51.68
CA ARG A 651 17.01 15.71 51.33
C ARG A 651 15.66 16.38 51.15
N THR A 652 15.03 16.16 50.00
CA THR A 652 13.67 16.62 49.70
C THR A 652 12.82 15.41 49.36
N THR A 653 11.61 15.32 49.92
CA THR A 653 10.64 14.27 49.59
C THR A 653 9.35 14.93 49.14
N GLU A 654 8.90 14.62 47.93
CA GLU A 654 7.67 15.09 47.32
C GLU A 654 6.74 13.90 47.10
N GLY A 655 5.50 14.02 47.60
CA GLY A 655 4.45 13.01 47.40
C GLY A 655 3.29 13.62 46.62
N PHE A 656 2.83 12.95 45.59
CA PHE A 656 1.68 13.37 44.80
C PHE A 656 0.67 12.24 44.68
N ILE A 657 -0.61 12.58 44.84
CA ILE A 657 -1.73 11.68 44.61
C ILE A 657 -2.59 12.33 43.53
N GLU A 658 -2.57 11.75 42.33
CA GLU A 658 -3.46 12.13 41.25
C GLU A 658 -4.65 11.18 41.24
N ARG A 659 -5.84 11.76 41.37
CA ARG A 659 -7.08 11.08 41.01
C ARG A 659 -7.63 11.81 39.79
N ASP A 660 -7.93 11.08 38.73
CA ASP A 660 -8.60 11.66 37.57
C ASP A 660 -9.94 12.27 38.00
N HIS A 661 -10.02 13.60 38.01
CA HIS A 661 -11.27 14.35 38.17
C HIS A 661 -12.00 14.41 36.83
N LYS A 662 -13.34 14.35 36.85
CA LYS A 662 -14.16 14.45 35.63
C LYS A 662 -13.92 15.80 34.92
N PRO A 663 -13.89 15.84 33.57
CA PRO A 663 -13.92 17.11 32.85
C PRO A 663 -15.30 17.78 33.03
N GLY A 664 -15.33 18.99 33.62
CA GLY A 664 -16.57 19.78 33.76
C GLY A 664 -16.70 20.73 34.96
N GLY A 665 -15.61 21.33 35.48
CA GLY A 665 -15.68 22.40 36.48
C GLY A 665 -14.95 23.65 35.97
N ALA A 666 -15.61 24.80 36.00
CA ALA A 666 -15.11 26.08 35.50
C ALA A 666 -14.13 26.73 36.48
N ASP A 667 -13.07 27.35 35.95
CA ASP A 667 -12.13 28.21 36.69
C ASP A 667 -12.40 29.69 36.32
N ASP A 668 -12.49 30.56 37.33
CA ASP A 668 -12.67 32.01 37.20
C ASP A 668 -11.31 32.75 37.17
N GLU A 669 -11.15 33.70 36.23
CA GLU A 669 -10.02 34.65 36.10
C GLU A 669 -10.10 35.82 37.10
N PRO A 670 -9.00 36.62 37.26
CA PRO A 670 -9.16 38.02 36.81
C PRO A 670 -7.95 38.74 36.16
N GLU A 671 -8.35 39.83 35.50
CA GLU A 671 -7.79 40.75 34.49
C GLU A 671 -6.91 41.94 35.01
N LYS A 672 -5.93 42.44 34.21
CA LYS A 672 -5.77 43.85 33.68
C LYS A 672 -4.32 44.32 33.32
N LYS A 673 -4.21 45.15 32.25
CA LYS A 673 -3.03 45.68 31.49
C LYS A 673 -2.42 47.00 32.04
N PRO A 674 -1.20 47.46 31.61
CA PRO A 674 -1.06 48.53 30.56
C PRO A 674 0.24 48.51 29.68
N GLN A 675 0.42 49.52 28.79
CA GLN A 675 1.27 49.60 27.56
C GLN A 675 2.72 50.20 27.63
N SER A 676 3.65 49.64 26.80
CA SER A 676 4.82 50.13 25.97
C SER A 676 5.71 51.35 26.34
N PRO A 677 7.06 51.36 26.06
CA PRO A 677 7.64 51.43 24.67
C PRO A 677 9.06 50.81 24.41
N VAL A 678 9.32 50.27 23.19
CA VAL A 678 10.58 50.11 22.35
C VAL A 678 11.97 49.82 23.01
N GLN A 679 12.92 49.03 22.47
CA GLN A 679 13.00 47.66 21.90
C GLN A 679 14.51 47.36 21.66
N THR A 680 15.12 46.37 22.33
CA THR A 680 16.37 45.70 21.90
C THR A 680 16.44 44.32 22.57
N SER A 681 16.34 43.24 21.79
CA SER A 681 16.40 41.85 22.28
C SER A 681 17.74 41.17 21.97
N VAL A 682 18.25 40.38 22.92
CA VAL A 682 19.51 39.63 22.82
C VAL A 682 19.20 38.13 22.88
N LYS A 683 19.62 37.37 21.86
CA LYS A 683 19.47 35.91 21.82
C LYS A 683 20.44 35.24 22.82
N ILE A 684 19.91 34.50 23.79
CA ILE A 684 20.67 33.85 24.86
C ILE A 684 21.00 32.39 24.51
N ALA A 685 20.02 31.63 24.00
CA ALA A 685 20.20 30.23 23.61
C ALA A 685 19.14 29.80 22.58
N GLY A 686 19.39 28.73 21.84
CA GLY A 686 18.39 28.13 20.95
C GLY A 686 18.91 26.85 20.32
N GLY A 687 18.00 25.99 19.87
CA GLY A 687 18.34 24.69 19.30
C GLY A 687 17.14 23.95 18.70
N LYS A 688 17.39 22.76 18.17
CA LYS A 688 16.34 21.84 17.71
C LYS A 688 15.83 21.04 18.91
N LEU A 689 14.51 20.94 19.08
CA LEU A 689 13.84 20.14 20.13
C LEU A 689 13.98 18.63 19.86
N PHE A 690 14.00 18.23 18.59
CA PHE A 690 14.25 16.88 18.11
C PHE A 690 14.74 16.92 16.66
N GLU A 691 15.35 15.83 16.18
CA GLU A 691 15.73 15.72 14.78
C GLU A 691 14.48 15.79 13.89
N PRO A 692 14.52 16.51 12.76
CA PRO A 692 13.44 16.47 11.78
C PRO A 692 13.13 15.02 11.40
N ILE A 693 11.93 14.57 11.73
CA ILE A 693 11.42 13.29 11.24
C ILE A 693 10.78 13.61 9.89
N ASP A 694 11.14 12.87 8.85
CA ASP A 694 10.47 12.87 7.55
C ASP A 694 10.47 11.42 7.05
N GLU A 695 9.48 10.67 7.51
CA GLU A 695 9.34 9.25 7.22
C GLU A 695 8.04 9.02 6.45
N ALA A 696 8.09 8.19 5.41
CA ALA A 696 6.93 7.78 4.63
C ALA A 696 6.79 6.26 4.67
N LYS A 697 5.55 5.76 4.81
CA LYS A 697 5.27 4.32 4.76
C LYS A 697 5.70 3.71 3.43
N HIS A 698 5.47 4.44 2.35
CA HIS A 698 5.92 4.08 1.00
C HIS A 698 6.45 5.31 0.27
N THR A 699 7.56 5.13 -0.44
CA THR A 699 8.12 6.14 -1.33
C THR A 699 8.36 5.49 -2.68
N THR A 700 7.77 6.06 -3.73
CA THR A 700 8.08 5.73 -5.11
C THR A 700 8.77 6.93 -5.71
N ALA A 701 9.95 6.73 -6.26
CA ALA A 701 10.69 7.78 -6.95
C ALA A 701 11.05 7.30 -8.34
N THR A 702 10.95 8.18 -9.32
CA THR A 702 11.49 7.97 -10.66
C THR A 702 12.35 9.18 -10.99
N SER A 703 13.56 8.90 -11.48
CA SER A 703 14.47 9.93 -11.94
C SER A 703 15.09 9.49 -13.26
N GLY A 704 15.13 10.39 -14.22
CA GLY A 704 15.80 10.16 -15.50
C GLY A 704 16.68 11.36 -15.81
N ALA A 705 17.86 11.09 -16.35
CA ALA A 705 18.72 12.09 -16.93
C ALA A 705 19.13 11.62 -18.32
N GLY A 706 19.22 12.55 -19.26
CA GLY A 706 19.63 12.26 -20.63
C GLY A 706 20.24 13.49 -21.27
N SER A 707 21.11 13.25 -22.25
CA SER A 707 21.57 14.29 -23.18
C SER A 707 20.83 14.09 -24.49
N SER A 708 20.20 15.14 -25.02
CA SER A 708 19.70 15.12 -26.39
C SER A 708 20.86 15.29 -27.37
N GLY A 709 20.68 14.84 -28.62
CA GLY A 709 21.69 14.91 -29.67
C GLY A 709 22.15 16.34 -30.05
N ASP A 710 21.52 17.36 -29.49
CA ASP A 710 21.88 18.78 -29.63
C ASP A 710 22.78 19.31 -28.49
N GLY A 711 23.21 18.44 -27.56
CA GLY A 711 24.12 18.78 -26.46
C GLY A 711 23.46 19.46 -25.26
N SER A 712 22.12 19.37 -25.13
CA SER A 712 21.42 19.78 -23.90
C SER A 712 21.22 18.61 -22.94
N ASP A 713 21.52 18.86 -21.66
CA ASP A 713 21.35 17.90 -20.57
C ASP A 713 20.04 18.19 -19.86
N TYR A 714 19.17 17.19 -19.75
CA TYR A 714 17.92 17.29 -18.99
C TYR A 714 17.90 16.27 -17.87
N GLY A 715 17.29 16.66 -16.75
CA GLY A 715 17.06 15.81 -15.60
C GLY A 715 15.67 16.02 -15.04
N TYR A 716 14.96 14.93 -14.78
CA TYR A 716 13.71 14.94 -14.02
C TYR A 716 13.82 14.03 -12.80
N ASP A 717 13.19 14.46 -11.71
CA ASP A 717 13.01 13.68 -10.49
C ASP A 717 11.57 13.88 -10.02
N ALA A 718 10.79 12.80 -10.02
CA ALA A 718 9.45 12.77 -9.48
C ALA A 718 9.40 11.79 -8.30
N LYS A 719 8.93 12.28 -7.16
CA LYS A 719 8.83 11.54 -5.90
C LYS A 719 7.40 11.59 -5.39
N VAL A 720 6.82 10.42 -5.12
CA VAL A 720 5.52 10.29 -4.44
C VAL A 720 5.75 9.58 -3.11
N GLN A 721 5.33 10.24 -2.02
CA GLN A 721 5.41 9.73 -0.65
C GLN A 721 3.99 9.52 -0.12
N VAL A 722 3.66 8.28 0.27
CA VAL A 722 2.34 7.91 0.82
C VAL A 722 2.46 7.63 2.32
N GLY A 723 1.58 8.24 3.10
CA GLY A 723 1.57 8.16 4.56
C GLY A 723 2.84 8.75 5.17
N GLN A 724 3.22 9.95 4.74
CA GLN A 724 4.36 10.70 5.25
C GLN A 724 3.96 11.39 6.56
N TYR A 725 4.79 11.24 7.59
CA TYR A 725 4.71 12.07 8.79
C TYR A 725 6.02 12.80 8.96
N GLY A 726 5.90 14.12 9.10
CA GLY A 726 6.99 15.02 9.37
C GLY A 726 6.82 15.65 10.74
N ALA A 727 7.91 15.83 11.48
CA ALA A 727 7.88 16.63 12.69
C ALA A 727 9.17 17.42 12.79
N THR A 728 9.07 18.74 13.01
CA THR A 728 10.21 19.57 13.38
C THR A 728 9.90 20.36 14.63
N GLY A 729 10.89 20.51 15.50
CA GLY A 729 10.76 21.29 16.72
C GLY A 729 11.97 22.20 16.87
N THR A 730 11.75 23.48 17.10
CA THR A 730 12.81 24.45 17.40
C THR A 730 12.45 25.21 18.66
N TRP A 731 13.47 25.61 19.41
CA TRP A 731 13.29 26.49 20.55
C TRP A 731 14.35 27.57 20.57
N GLU A 732 13.98 28.72 21.12
CA GLU A 732 14.82 29.90 21.23
C GLU A 732 14.50 30.60 22.54
N VAL A 733 15.53 31.08 23.21
CA VAL A 733 15.44 31.90 24.40
C VAL A 733 16.14 33.22 24.13
N THR A 734 15.38 34.31 24.16
CA THR A 734 15.86 35.69 24.01
C THR A 734 15.62 36.44 25.32
N GLY A 735 16.61 37.17 25.78
CA GLY A 735 16.44 38.10 26.90
C GLY A 735 16.29 39.51 26.35
N ASP A 736 15.29 40.22 26.83
CA ASP A 736 15.20 41.65 26.65
C ASP A 736 14.76 42.33 27.96
N LYS A 737 14.44 43.61 27.91
CA LYS A 737 14.06 44.39 29.09
C LYS A 737 12.72 43.97 29.70
N ASP A 738 11.87 43.27 28.94
CA ASP A 738 10.59 42.73 29.37
C ASP A 738 10.74 41.32 29.96
N GLY A 739 11.97 40.81 30.05
CA GLY A 739 12.31 39.57 30.75
C GLY A 739 12.91 38.49 29.85
N LEU A 740 12.77 37.25 30.30
CA LEU A 740 13.23 36.05 29.60
C LEU A 740 12.10 35.52 28.72
N HIS A 741 12.27 35.61 27.40
CA HIS A 741 11.34 35.08 26.41
C HIS A 741 11.84 33.72 25.94
N ALA A 742 11.06 32.68 26.14
CA ALA A 742 11.30 31.35 25.62
C ALA A 742 10.21 31.02 24.58
N LYS A 743 10.62 30.85 23.33
CA LYS A 743 9.76 30.44 22.24
C LYS A 743 10.09 29.01 21.85
N ALA A 744 9.09 28.14 21.84
CA ALA A 744 9.18 26.80 21.28
C ALA A 744 8.17 26.68 20.14
N ALA A 745 8.63 26.27 18.97
CA ALA A 745 7.79 26.01 17.82
C ALA A 745 7.89 24.53 17.46
N VAL A 746 6.74 23.86 17.37
CA VAL A 746 6.62 22.48 16.91
C VAL A 746 5.71 22.47 15.70
N THR A 747 6.19 21.92 14.59
CA THR A 747 5.43 21.72 13.37
C THR A 747 5.34 20.22 13.12
N GLY A 748 4.13 19.66 13.13
CA GLY A 748 3.85 18.32 12.67
C GLY A 748 3.11 18.36 11.35
N GLU A 749 3.59 17.63 10.34
CA GLU A 749 2.83 17.35 9.12
C GLU A 749 2.47 15.86 9.09
N VAL A 750 1.24 15.53 8.75
CA VAL A 750 0.81 14.17 8.40
C VAL A 750 0.18 14.27 7.02
N ASN A 751 0.96 13.89 6.01
CA ASN A 751 0.53 13.90 4.62
C ASN A 751 0.12 12.48 4.22
N VAL A 752 -1.14 12.34 3.79
CA VAL A 752 -1.64 11.10 3.20
C VAL A 752 -0.89 10.84 1.89
N VAL A 753 -0.69 11.89 1.08
CA VAL A 753 0.13 11.87 -0.14
C VAL A 753 0.91 13.18 -0.25
N LYS A 754 2.21 13.08 -0.57
CA LYS A 754 3.07 14.20 -0.99
C LYS A 754 3.73 13.84 -2.31
N ALA A 755 3.45 14.62 -3.35
CA ALA A 755 4.07 14.50 -4.66
C ALA A 755 5.02 15.69 -4.86
N THR A 756 6.24 15.41 -5.30
CA THR A 756 7.23 16.44 -5.66
C THR A 756 7.75 16.11 -7.03
N ALA A 757 7.62 17.05 -7.97
CA ALA A 757 8.22 16.96 -9.30
C ALA A 757 9.25 18.08 -9.46
N ASN A 758 10.45 17.71 -9.86
CA ASN A 758 11.53 18.64 -10.19
C ASN A 758 11.92 18.41 -11.64
N VAL A 759 11.97 19.50 -12.40
CA VAL A 759 12.50 19.49 -13.77
C VAL A 759 13.63 20.51 -13.82
N SER A 760 14.78 20.08 -14.31
CA SER A 760 15.92 20.96 -14.59
C SER A 760 16.46 20.70 -15.98
N GLY A 761 16.77 21.77 -16.70
CA GLY A 761 17.45 21.70 -17.99
C GLY A 761 18.57 22.73 -18.06
N GLU A 762 19.71 22.31 -18.59
CA GLU A 762 20.83 23.21 -18.90
C GLU A 762 21.14 23.14 -20.39
N ARG A 763 21.26 24.32 -21.01
CA ARG A 763 21.61 24.44 -22.43
C ARG A 763 22.81 25.37 -22.61
N LYS A 764 23.80 24.89 -23.36
CA LYS A 764 24.89 25.74 -23.85
C LYS A 764 24.48 26.41 -25.16
N VAL A 765 24.57 27.73 -25.21
CA VAL A 765 24.34 28.52 -26.43
C VAL A 765 25.57 29.41 -26.61
N GLY A 766 26.51 28.96 -27.44
CA GLY A 766 27.85 29.57 -27.51
C GLY A 766 28.65 29.37 -26.21
N ASP A 767 29.33 30.41 -25.72
CA ASP A 767 30.07 30.40 -24.44
C ASP A 767 29.18 30.63 -23.21
N ALA A 768 27.86 30.71 -23.38
CA ALA A 768 26.90 30.95 -22.30
C ALA A 768 26.13 29.67 -21.92
N THR A 769 25.89 29.50 -20.62
CA THR A 769 25.03 28.45 -20.06
C THR A 769 23.73 29.06 -19.57
N LEU A 770 22.61 28.60 -20.12
CA LEU A 770 21.26 28.93 -19.66
C LEU A 770 20.73 27.75 -18.85
N GLY A 771 20.45 27.96 -17.56
CA GLY A 771 19.92 26.94 -16.66
C GLY A 771 18.57 27.35 -16.09
N GLY A 772 17.56 26.48 -16.24
CA GLY A 772 16.22 26.68 -15.68
C GLY A 772 15.82 25.51 -14.79
N LYS A 773 15.27 25.81 -13.61
CA LYS A 773 14.72 24.81 -12.70
C LYS A 773 13.31 25.16 -12.27
N VAL A 774 12.41 24.19 -12.39
CA VAL A 774 11.04 24.25 -11.88
C VAL A 774 10.85 23.14 -10.85
N SER A 775 10.33 23.51 -9.68
CA SER A 775 9.94 22.56 -8.63
C SER A 775 8.47 22.77 -8.28
N THR A 776 7.70 21.69 -8.33
CA THR A 776 6.30 21.67 -7.88
C THR A 776 6.15 20.65 -6.77
N THR A 777 5.53 21.06 -5.66
CA THR A 777 5.20 20.17 -4.54
C THR A 777 3.71 20.25 -4.26
N ALA A 778 3.02 19.13 -4.33
CA ALA A 778 1.62 19.00 -3.93
C ALA A 778 1.55 18.10 -2.68
N LYS A 779 0.84 18.55 -1.66
CA LYS A 779 0.61 17.80 -0.42
C LYS A 779 -0.89 17.70 -0.14
N VAL A 780 -1.35 16.52 0.28
CA VAL A 780 -2.69 16.29 0.81
C VAL A 780 -2.53 15.74 2.23
N GLY A 781 -2.90 16.54 3.23
CA GLY A 781 -2.61 16.21 4.62
C GLY A 781 -3.10 17.22 5.65
N ALA A 782 -2.74 16.96 6.90
CA ALA A 782 -2.90 17.89 8.01
C ALA A 782 -1.54 18.42 8.44
N GLU A 783 -1.40 19.74 8.54
CA GLU A 783 -0.22 20.41 9.09
C GLU A 783 -0.66 21.17 10.35
N GLY A 784 -0.13 20.75 11.50
CA GLY A 784 -0.33 21.41 12.78
C GLY A 784 0.97 22.10 13.18
N SER A 785 0.96 23.42 13.27
CA SER A 785 2.05 24.17 13.91
C SER A 785 1.56 24.77 15.22
N GLY A 786 2.26 24.44 16.30
CA GLY A 786 2.06 25.01 17.62
C GLY A 786 3.28 25.84 17.98
N ASN A 787 3.08 27.12 18.29
CA ASN A 787 4.09 27.93 18.94
C ASN A 787 3.65 28.22 20.37
N VAL A 788 4.50 27.88 21.33
CA VAL A 788 4.37 28.27 22.72
C VAL A 788 5.42 29.33 22.98
N GLU A 789 4.96 30.49 23.41
CA GLU A 789 5.82 31.59 23.82
C GLU A 789 5.56 31.87 25.29
N LEU A 790 6.61 31.68 26.09
CA LEU A 790 6.64 31.92 27.53
C LEU A 790 7.48 33.17 27.77
N THR A 791 6.89 34.18 28.38
CA THR A 791 7.58 35.38 28.83
C THR A 791 7.61 35.40 30.35
N VAL A 792 8.81 35.44 30.93
CA VAL A 792 9.04 35.53 32.37
C VAL A 792 9.69 36.87 32.69
N ALA A 793 8.88 37.78 33.22
CA ALA A 793 9.29 39.11 33.69
C ALA A 793 9.16 39.20 35.23
N PRO A 794 9.82 40.16 35.90
CA PRO A 794 9.69 40.38 37.34
C PRO A 794 8.25 40.63 37.83
N ASP A 795 7.39 41.14 36.94
CA ASP A 795 6.02 41.58 37.22
C ASP A 795 4.95 40.86 36.36
N LYS A 796 5.35 39.93 35.48
CA LYS A 796 4.43 39.22 34.57
C LYS A 796 4.93 37.82 34.21
N LEU A 797 4.03 36.84 34.32
CA LEU A 797 4.17 35.52 33.70
C LEU A 797 3.10 35.43 32.60
N ALA A 798 3.50 35.46 31.33
CA ALA A 798 2.58 35.30 30.21
C ALA A 798 2.94 34.09 29.36
N VAL A 799 1.93 33.27 29.10
CA VAL A 799 1.99 32.14 28.18
C VAL A 799 1.06 32.48 27.03
N SER A 800 1.58 32.63 25.82
CA SER A 800 0.77 32.70 24.62
C SER A 800 1.00 31.47 23.77
N THR A 801 -0.07 30.75 23.48
CA THR A 801 -0.08 29.59 22.61
C THR A 801 -0.76 29.95 21.29
N GLY A 802 -0.01 29.91 20.20
CA GLY A 802 -0.57 29.97 18.85
C GLY A 802 -0.65 28.55 18.28
N ALA A 803 -1.81 28.17 17.78
CA ALA A 803 -1.97 26.94 17.01
C ALA A 803 -2.50 27.33 15.63
N LYS A 804 -1.79 26.93 14.58
CA LYS A 804 -2.29 26.97 13.21
C LYS A 804 -2.44 25.53 12.74
N VAL A 805 -3.68 25.14 12.50
CA VAL A 805 -4.03 23.82 11.99
C VAL A 805 -4.55 24.03 10.58
N PHE A 806 -3.86 23.42 9.61
CA PHE A 806 -4.30 23.31 8.24
C PHE A 806 -4.68 21.85 7.97
N VAL A 807 -5.84 21.62 7.38
CA VAL A 807 -6.27 20.32 6.87
C VAL A 807 -6.76 20.56 5.45
N GLY A 808 -6.03 20.07 4.45
CA GLY A 808 -6.37 20.31 3.05
C GLY A 808 -5.26 19.99 2.06
N GLY A 809 -5.53 20.24 0.77
CA GLY A 809 -4.53 20.16 -0.29
C GLY A 809 -3.75 21.46 -0.43
N LYS A 810 -2.41 21.39 -0.46
CA LYS A 810 -1.51 22.54 -0.61
C LYS A 810 -0.56 22.31 -1.78
N ALA A 811 -0.50 23.25 -2.72
CA ALA A 811 0.45 23.24 -3.84
C ALA A 811 1.45 24.39 -3.69
N GLU A 812 2.75 24.09 -3.82
CA GLU A 812 3.84 25.07 -3.77
C GLU A 812 4.61 25.00 -5.10
N LEU A 813 4.76 26.15 -5.77
CA LEU A 813 5.51 26.29 -7.03
C LEU A 813 6.70 27.23 -6.82
N ALA A 814 7.88 26.77 -7.22
CA ALA A 814 9.11 27.55 -7.18
C ALA A 814 9.85 27.45 -8.52
N ALA A 815 10.18 28.60 -9.10
CA ALA A 815 10.96 28.70 -10.32
C ALA A 815 12.26 29.49 -10.06
N GLU A 816 13.39 28.92 -10.50
CA GLU A 816 14.70 29.56 -10.44
C GLU A 816 15.31 29.59 -11.85
N GLY A 817 15.68 30.79 -12.31
CA GLY A 817 16.39 31.00 -13.56
C GLY A 817 17.80 31.51 -13.29
N SER A 818 18.80 30.94 -13.99
CA SER A 818 20.17 31.43 -13.92
C SER A 818 20.77 31.62 -15.31
N LEU A 819 21.45 32.75 -15.47
CA LEU A 819 22.20 33.12 -16.67
C LEU A 819 23.64 33.43 -16.25
N SER A 820 24.62 32.76 -16.85
CA SER A 820 26.03 33.13 -16.70
C SER A 820 26.64 33.54 -18.04
N LEU A 821 27.09 34.79 -18.13
CA LEU A 821 27.83 35.32 -19.28
C LEU A 821 29.14 35.94 -18.78
N TRP A 822 30.27 35.51 -19.32
CA TRP A 822 31.59 36.15 -19.13
C TRP A 822 31.98 36.39 -17.66
N GLY A 823 31.77 35.38 -16.79
CA GLY A 823 32.11 35.47 -15.36
C GLY A 823 31.11 36.20 -14.49
N LEU A 824 29.99 36.70 -15.04
CA LEU A 824 28.92 37.36 -14.29
C LEU A 824 27.70 36.42 -14.19
N LYS A 825 27.29 36.11 -12.95
CA LYS A 825 26.18 35.18 -12.65
C LYS A 825 24.97 35.95 -12.13
N LEU A 826 23.91 36.00 -12.93
CA LEU A 826 22.60 36.54 -12.54
C LEU A 826 21.68 35.39 -12.14
N THR A 827 21.12 35.46 -10.93
CA THR A 827 20.18 34.44 -10.41
C THR A 827 18.89 35.14 -9.99
N GLY A 828 17.76 34.77 -10.61
CA GLY A 828 16.44 35.28 -10.25
C GLY A 828 15.61 34.18 -9.57
N LYS A 829 15.01 34.50 -8.41
CA LYS A 829 14.03 33.63 -7.73
C LYS A 829 12.68 34.32 -7.70
N ALA A 830 11.63 33.63 -8.16
CA ALA A 830 10.25 34.09 -8.03
C ALA A 830 9.45 33.09 -7.18
N GLN A 831 8.72 33.60 -6.19
CA GLN A 831 7.71 32.87 -5.40
C GLN A 831 6.43 33.72 -5.41
N GLY A 832 5.35 33.21 -6.01
CA GLY A 832 4.08 33.94 -6.09
C GLY A 832 2.94 33.14 -6.72
N GLU A 833 1.71 33.43 -6.26
CA GLU A 833 0.42 33.03 -6.85
C GLU A 833 0.15 33.86 -8.12
N VAL A 834 -0.46 33.25 -9.14
CA VAL A 834 -0.34 33.62 -10.57
C VAL A 834 -0.96 34.98 -10.95
N SER A 835 -0.20 35.82 -11.69
CA SER A 835 -0.59 36.41 -13.00
C SER A 835 0.60 37.05 -13.74
N ALA A 836 0.43 37.34 -15.04
CA ALA A 836 1.39 37.19 -16.14
C ALA A 836 2.38 38.34 -16.47
N GLY A 837 3.47 38.01 -17.19
CA GLY A 837 4.34 38.96 -17.90
C GLY A 837 5.59 38.36 -18.59
N ALA A 838 5.55 38.31 -19.93
CA ALA A 838 6.55 38.03 -20.99
C ALA A 838 7.93 37.38 -20.70
N GLY A 839 8.15 36.18 -21.29
CA GLY A 839 9.46 35.60 -21.62
C GLY A 839 9.53 34.07 -21.48
N ALA A 840 9.62 33.34 -22.60
CA ALA A 840 9.68 31.87 -22.72
C ALA A 840 8.59 31.07 -21.97
N GLU A 841 7.47 30.77 -22.65
CA GLU A 841 6.35 30.03 -22.05
C GLU A 841 6.62 28.52 -21.93
N ALA A 842 7.00 28.08 -20.73
CA ALA A 842 6.57 26.78 -20.21
C ALA A 842 5.16 26.99 -19.62
N LYS A 843 4.12 26.37 -20.19
CA LYS A 843 2.78 26.42 -19.60
C LYS A 843 2.62 25.28 -18.61
N LEU A 844 2.49 25.64 -17.34
CA LEU A 844 2.11 24.74 -16.27
C LEU A 844 0.71 25.18 -15.82
N ASP A 845 -0.29 24.38 -16.17
CA ASP A 845 -1.68 24.64 -15.80
C ASP A 845 -1.91 24.03 -14.42
N ALA A 846 -1.89 24.87 -13.40
CA ALA A 846 -2.32 24.53 -12.05
C ALA A 846 -3.71 25.13 -11.83
N GLU A 847 -4.75 24.28 -11.79
CA GLU A 847 -6.10 24.72 -11.45
C GLU A 847 -6.36 24.38 -9.98
N LEU A 848 -6.60 25.42 -9.18
CA LEU A 848 -6.98 25.28 -7.78
C LEU A 848 -8.42 25.79 -7.64
N SER A 849 -9.36 24.88 -7.41
CA SER A 849 -10.71 25.21 -6.97
C SER A 849 -10.96 24.65 -5.58
N TRP A 850 -12.02 25.11 -4.92
CA TRP A 850 -12.37 24.69 -3.56
C TRP A 850 -12.57 23.16 -3.39
N THR A 851 -12.71 22.40 -4.49
CA THR A 851 -12.94 20.95 -4.47
C THR A 851 -12.02 20.15 -5.41
N LYS A 852 -11.20 20.82 -6.24
CA LYS A 852 -10.34 20.16 -7.24
C LYS A 852 -8.94 20.76 -7.29
N ILE A 853 -7.93 19.89 -7.35
CA ILE A 853 -6.54 20.27 -7.65
C ILE A 853 -6.11 19.58 -8.94
N ARG A 854 -5.81 20.37 -9.97
CA ARG A 854 -5.28 19.90 -11.26
C ARG A 854 -3.85 20.41 -11.41
N LEU A 855 -2.91 19.52 -11.70
CA LEU A 855 -1.52 19.88 -12.04
C LEU A 855 -1.16 19.26 -13.38
N GLY A 856 -0.99 20.10 -14.40
CA GLY A 856 -0.51 19.71 -15.73
C GLY A 856 0.73 20.50 -16.13
N GLY A 857 1.78 19.82 -16.57
CA GLY A 857 2.99 20.46 -17.11
C GLY A 857 3.10 20.24 -18.62
N LYS A 858 3.23 21.31 -19.40
CA LYS A 858 3.56 21.24 -20.83
C LYS A 858 4.99 21.72 -21.06
N LEU A 859 5.84 20.83 -21.55
CA LEU A 859 7.22 21.15 -21.93
C LEU A 859 7.32 21.13 -23.45
N ALA A 860 7.54 22.30 -24.06
CA ALA A 860 7.75 22.43 -25.50
C ALA A 860 9.07 23.17 -25.76
N ALA A 861 10.05 22.47 -26.32
CA ALA A 861 11.25 23.07 -26.88
C ALA A 861 11.06 23.19 -28.40
N THR A 862 10.97 24.40 -28.93
CA THR A 862 10.85 24.64 -30.37
C THR A 862 12.24 24.80 -31.00
N LEU A 863 12.66 23.77 -31.75
CA LEU A 863 13.28 23.89 -33.07
C LEU A 863 13.42 22.49 -33.70
N GLY A 864 12.46 22.13 -34.55
CA GLY A 864 12.54 21.01 -35.51
C GLY A 864 12.01 19.65 -35.05
N LEU A 865 10.70 19.43 -35.25
CA LEU A 865 9.96 18.15 -35.33
C LEU A 865 10.22 17.09 -34.22
N GLY A 866 9.21 16.89 -33.35
CA GLY A 866 9.08 15.69 -32.52
C GLY A 866 8.19 15.90 -31.30
N GLY A 867 7.16 15.06 -31.14
CA GLY A 867 6.06 15.23 -30.17
C GLY A 867 6.47 15.20 -28.69
N GLY A 868 5.74 15.97 -27.89
CA GLY A 868 5.82 15.95 -26.42
C GLY A 868 4.59 15.28 -25.83
N GLY A 869 4.78 14.25 -25.02
CA GLY A 869 3.72 13.63 -24.22
C GLY A 869 3.34 14.52 -23.03
N SER A 870 2.05 14.63 -22.76
CA SER A 870 1.51 15.29 -21.56
C SER A 870 1.08 14.25 -20.53
N THR A 871 1.36 14.49 -19.26
CA THR A 871 0.76 13.76 -18.13
C THR A 871 0.03 14.75 -17.24
N SER A 872 -1.20 14.42 -16.84
CA SER A 872 -1.99 15.19 -15.87
C SER A 872 -2.49 14.28 -14.76
N VAL A 873 -2.47 14.77 -13.53
CA VAL A 873 -3.06 14.09 -12.37
C VAL A 873 -4.19 14.98 -11.84
N GLU A 874 -5.40 14.43 -11.75
CA GLU A 874 -6.58 15.09 -11.15
C GLU A 874 -6.94 14.36 -9.84
N LEU A 875 -7.15 15.11 -8.76
CA LEU A 875 -7.58 14.61 -7.46
C LEU A 875 -8.82 15.41 -7.01
N ASP A 876 -9.93 14.71 -6.79
CA ASP A 876 -11.17 15.25 -6.23
C ASP A 876 -11.22 14.97 -4.73
N ALA A 877 -11.25 16.02 -3.90
CA ALA A 877 -11.17 15.93 -2.45
C ALA A 877 -12.51 16.24 -1.75
N THR A 878 -13.63 16.15 -2.49
CA THR A 878 -14.96 16.59 -2.02
C THR A 878 -15.40 15.94 -0.70
N GLU A 879 -15.03 14.68 -0.42
CA GLU A 879 -15.40 14.00 0.84
C GLU A 879 -14.52 14.40 2.05
N LEU A 880 -13.30 14.89 1.82
CA LEU A 880 -12.37 15.31 2.88
C LEU A 880 -12.66 16.73 3.42
N ILE A 881 -13.46 17.51 2.69
CA ILE A 881 -13.62 18.97 2.89
C ILE A 881 -14.90 19.30 3.69
N THR A 882 -15.87 18.39 3.81
CA THR A 882 -17.16 18.70 4.47
C THR A 882 -17.14 18.69 6.01
N GLY A 883 -16.02 18.33 6.65
CA GLY A 883 -15.77 18.51 8.08
C GLY A 883 -16.65 17.67 9.01
N HIS A 884 -16.08 16.64 9.66
CA HIS A 884 -16.81 15.87 10.67
C HIS A 884 -16.90 16.62 12.01
N ASP A 885 -18.04 16.51 12.68
CA ASP A 885 -18.21 16.85 14.10
C ASP A 885 -17.37 15.91 14.96
N VAL A 886 -16.25 16.42 15.47
CA VAL A 886 -15.29 15.67 16.32
C VAL A 886 -15.97 15.06 17.55
N ALA A 887 -17.05 15.69 18.07
CA ALA A 887 -17.83 15.14 19.17
C ALA A 887 -18.73 13.98 18.70
N ALA A 888 -19.24 14.00 17.47
CA ALA A 888 -19.94 12.85 16.88
C ALA A 888 -18.99 11.66 16.66
N LEU A 889 -17.76 11.94 16.20
CA LEU A 889 -16.72 10.93 16.01
C LEU A 889 -16.31 10.27 17.34
N ASP A 890 -16.07 11.07 18.39
CA ASP A 890 -15.76 10.57 19.74
C ASP A 890 -16.94 9.76 20.34
N ARG A 891 -18.19 10.17 20.08
CA ARG A 891 -19.39 9.40 20.46
C ARG A 891 -19.48 8.06 19.74
N GLN A 892 -19.14 8.00 18.45
CA GLN A 892 -19.12 6.76 17.67
C GLN A 892 -17.97 5.82 18.10
N PHE A 893 -16.79 6.37 18.41
CA PHE A 893 -15.68 5.58 18.97
C PHE A 893 -16.04 4.98 20.33
N LYS A 894 -16.66 5.75 21.22
CA LYS A 894 -17.15 5.26 22.51
C LYS A 894 -18.26 4.21 22.36
N ALA A 895 -19.09 4.32 21.33
CA ALA A 895 -20.07 3.29 20.96
C ALA A 895 -19.42 2.00 20.46
N GLY A 896 -18.42 2.11 19.58
CA GLY A 896 -17.64 0.97 19.11
C GLY A 896 -16.92 0.23 20.25
N ASP A 897 -16.29 0.96 21.16
CA ASP A 897 -15.60 0.38 22.33
C ASP A 897 -16.56 -0.27 23.33
N ALA A 898 -17.74 0.32 23.53
CA ALA A 898 -18.80 -0.27 24.35
C ALA A 898 -19.28 -1.61 23.76
N ILE A 899 -19.57 -1.65 22.46
CA ILE A 899 -19.99 -2.86 21.73
C ILE A 899 -18.88 -3.91 21.77
N ALA A 900 -17.62 -3.53 21.53
CA ALA A 900 -16.47 -4.42 21.58
C ALA A 900 -16.27 -5.02 22.99
N THR A 901 -16.51 -4.23 24.03
CA THR A 901 -16.42 -4.66 25.43
C THR A 901 -17.53 -5.66 25.79
N VAL A 902 -18.77 -5.41 25.36
CA VAL A 902 -19.90 -6.35 25.54
C VAL A 902 -19.66 -7.65 24.76
N ALA A 903 -19.21 -7.57 23.50
CA ALA A 903 -18.87 -8.73 22.68
C ALA A 903 -17.72 -9.54 23.28
N ARG A 904 -16.68 -8.88 23.81
CA ARG A 904 -15.56 -9.51 24.52
C ARG A 904 -16.03 -10.17 25.83
N GLY A 905 -16.93 -9.53 26.57
CA GLY A 905 -17.55 -10.10 27.76
C GLY A 905 -18.33 -11.38 27.45
N LEU A 906 -19.12 -11.38 26.37
CA LEU A 906 -19.87 -12.55 25.90
C LEU A 906 -18.93 -13.67 25.41
N ARG A 907 -17.87 -13.34 24.67
CA ARG A 907 -16.86 -14.31 24.17
C ARG A 907 -16.05 -14.95 25.29
N THR A 908 -15.72 -14.19 26.33
CA THR A 908 -14.92 -14.67 27.47
C THR A 908 -15.77 -15.37 28.55
N GLY A 909 -17.09 -15.43 28.37
CA GLY A 909 -18.02 -16.00 29.35
C GLY A 909 -18.23 -15.13 30.60
N ARG A 910 -17.74 -13.88 30.59
CA ARG A 910 -17.99 -12.88 31.64
C ARG A 910 -19.39 -12.27 31.56
N LEU A 911 -20.04 -12.37 30.40
CA LEU A 911 -21.45 -12.07 30.18
C LEU A 911 -22.12 -13.33 29.64
N ARG A 912 -23.34 -13.63 30.09
CA ARG A 912 -24.17 -14.72 29.55
C ARG A 912 -25.51 -14.16 29.08
N LEU A 913 -26.00 -14.68 27.96
CA LEU A 913 -27.31 -14.32 27.42
C LEU A 913 -28.41 -15.07 28.19
N PRO A 914 -29.61 -14.47 28.38
CA PRO A 914 -30.77 -15.19 28.88
C PRO A 914 -31.12 -16.39 27.96
N PRO A 915 -31.70 -17.48 28.51
CA PRO A 915 -32.19 -18.58 27.70
C PRO A 915 -33.15 -18.08 26.61
N GLY A 916 -32.94 -18.53 25.36
CA GLY A 916 -33.76 -18.14 24.21
C GLY A 916 -33.32 -16.87 23.47
N VAL A 917 -32.35 -16.10 23.99
CA VAL A 917 -31.83 -14.90 23.30
C VAL A 917 -30.61 -15.27 22.46
N LYS A 918 -30.69 -15.09 21.14
CA LYS A 918 -29.55 -15.36 20.25
C LYS A 918 -28.57 -14.18 20.28
N PHE A 919 -27.28 -14.46 20.12
CA PHE A 919 -26.24 -13.43 20.04
C PHE A 919 -26.47 -12.45 18.87
N SER A 920 -27.09 -12.93 17.78
CA SER A 920 -27.54 -12.09 16.65
C SER A 920 -28.52 -11.00 17.09
N ASP A 921 -29.43 -11.33 17.99
CA ASP A 921 -30.50 -10.43 18.43
C ASP A 921 -29.91 -9.35 19.35
N VAL A 922 -28.98 -9.76 20.23
CA VAL A 922 -28.20 -8.82 21.06
C VAL A 922 -27.32 -7.92 20.22
N ARG A 923 -26.66 -8.44 19.18
CA ARG A 923 -25.84 -7.62 18.27
C ARG A 923 -26.70 -6.58 17.54
N LYS A 924 -27.85 -6.99 17.02
CA LYS A 924 -28.80 -6.10 16.33
C LYS A 924 -29.32 -5.01 17.27
N ILE A 925 -29.76 -5.39 18.47
CA ILE A 925 -30.21 -4.44 19.49
C ILE A 925 -29.07 -3.49 19.91
N LEU A 926 -27.85 -4.00 20.10
CA LEU A 926 -26.69 -3.18 20.46
C LEU A 926 -26.33 -2.18 19.36
N GLN A 927 -26.42 -2.56 18.08
CA GLN A 927 -26.14 -1.65 16.97
C GLN A 927 -27.24 -0.60 16.81
N GLU A 928 -28.51 -1.01 16.81
CA GLU A 928 -29.66 -0.09 16.67
C GLU A 928 -29.79 0.88 17.86
N LYS A 929 -29.48 0.42 19.08
CA LYS A 929 -29.60 1.24 20.31
C LYS A 929 -28.34 2.02 20.63
N ALA A 930 -27.15 1.59 20.21
CA ALA A 930 -25.93 2.37 20.43
C ALA A 930 -25.95 3.67 19.63
N ASP A 931 -26.42 3.64 18.39
CA ASP A 931 -26.59 4.86 17.58
C ASP A 931 -27.67 5.77 18.17
N LEU A 932 -28.78 5.19 18.64
CA LEU A 932 -29.85 5.92 19.33
C LEU A 932 -29.34 6.61 20.61
N TYR A 933 -28.58 5.91 21.46
CA TYR A 933 -28.08 6.43 22.74
C TYR A 933 -26.85 7.32 22.58
N ALA A 934 -26.07 7.17 21.50
CA ALA A 934 -25.05 8.13 21.11
C ALA A 934 -25.67 9.46 20.66
N LYS A 935 -26.83 9.41 20.00
CA LYS A 935 -27.59 10.59 19.55
C LYS A 935 -28.43 11.22 20.67
N TYR A 936 -28.96 10.42 21.58
CA TYR A 936 -29.84 10.83 22.69
C TYR A 936 -29.36 10.22 24.02
N PRO A 937 -28.37 10.86 24.69
CA PRO A 937 -27.80 10.36 25.94
C PRO A 937 -28.88 10.23 27.00
N GLN A 938 -29.02 9.05 27.58
CA GLN A 938 -29.99 8.82 28.64
C GLN A 938 -29.53 9.50 29.94
N THR A 939 -30.45 10.01 30.73
CA THR A 939 -30.18 10.59 32.05
C THR A 939 -30.90 9.80 33.14
N THR A 940 -30.28 9.72 34.30
CA THR A 940 -30.92 9.22 35.53
C THR A 940 -32.00 10.20 35.98
N LYS A 941 -32.86 9.78 36.92
CA LYS A 941 -33.90 10.64 37.52
C LYS A 941 -33.34 11.93 38.15
N ASP A 942 -32.06 11.94 38.51
CA ASP A 942 -31.36 13.09 39.08
C ASP A 942 -30.64 13.96 38.02
N GLY A 943 -30.95 13.77 36.73
CA GLY A 943 -30.36 14.52 35.62
C GLY A 943 -28.92 14.14 35.25
N LYS A 944 -28.33 13.14 35.91
CA LYS A 944 -26.96 12.69 35.59
C LYS A 944 -26.95 11.81 34.35
N PRO A 945 -26.05 12.05 33.37
CA PRO A 945 -25.94 11.23 32.18
C PRO A 945 -25.53 9.78 32.53
N ILE A 946 -26.27 8.83 31.99
CA ILE A 946 -26.01 7.39 32.07
C ILE A 946 -24.98 7.05 30.99
N SER A 947 -23.96 6.26 31.33
CA SER A 947 -22.98 5.84 30.33
C SER A 947 -23.67 5.03 29.22
N LEU A 948 -23.14 5.08 28.01
CA LEU A 948 -23.67 4.30 26.89
C LEU A 948 -23.70 2.80 27.21
N ILE A 949 -22.68 2.32 27.92
CA ILE A 949 -22.58 0.94 28.40
C ILE A 949 -23.70 0.63 29.39
N ASP A 950 -23.93 1.48 30.39
CA ASP A 950 -24.98 1.26 31.39
C ASP A 950 -26.39 1.37 30.79
N SER A 951 -26.58 2.22 29.78
CA SER A 951 -27.83 2.35 29.03
C SER A 951 -28.15 1.08 28.24
N LEU A 952 -27.15 0.49 27.58
CA LEU A 952 -27.27 -0.77 26.86
C LEU A 952 -27.46 -1.96 27.81
N ILE A 953 -26.81 -1.95 28.98
CA ILE A 953 -26.93 -2.99 30.01
C ILE A 953 -28.32 -2.98 30.65
N ASN A 954 -28.87 -1.80 30.93
CA ASN A 954 -30.22 -1.62 31.47
C ASN A 954 -31.28 -2.08 30.45
N GLU A 955 -31.12 -1.73 29.17
CA GLU A 955 -32.01 -2.16 28.08
C GLU A 955 -32.02 -3.70 27.94
N LEU A 956 -30.85 -4.33 28.06
CA LEU A 956 -30.68 -5.78 28.02
C LEU A 956 -31.05 -6.47 29.35
N LYS A 957 -31.50 -5.71 30.36
CA LYS A 957 -31.88 -6.19 31.71
C LYS A 957 -30.81 -7.05 32.39
N LEU A 958 -29.54 -6.67 32.26
CA LEU A 958 -28.41 -7.40 32.84
C LEU A 958 -28.10 -6.89 34.26
N THR A 959 -28.07 -7.79 35.25
CA THR A 959 -27.75 -7.45 36.65
C THR A 959 -26.24 -7.50 36.93
N LYS A 960 -25.71 -6.50 37.66
CA LYS A 960 -24.29 -6.42 38.03
C LYS A 960 -23.99 -7.33 39.23
N GLY A 961 -23.09 -8.30 39.07
CA GLY A 961 -22.64 -9.21 40.13
C GLY A 961 -21.41 -8.70 40.89
N LYS A 962 -21.02 -9.42 41.95
CA LYS A 962 -19.81 -9.12 42.74
C LYS A 962 -18.54 -9.26 41.88
N GLY A 963 -17.67 -8.23 41.88
CA GLY A 963 -16.45 -8.17 41.08
C GLY A 963 -16.61 -7.58 39.68
N SER A 964 -17.59 -6.68 39.48
CA SER A 964 -17.83 -5.95 38.22
C SER A 964 -18.24 -6.81 37.02
N ALA A 965 -18.52 -8.10 37.20
CA ALA A 965 -19.06 -8.99 36.17
C ALA A 965 -20.60 -9.00 36.21
N TYR A 966 -21.27 -8.85 35.08
CA TYR A 966 -22.74 -8.89 35.01
C TYR A 966 -23.23 -10.35 34.89
N ILE A 967 -24.14 -10.75 35.78
CA ILE A 967 -24.65 -12.13 35.90
C ILE A 967 -26.17 -12.10 35.73
N THR A 968 -26.74 -13.10 35.03
CA THR A 968 -28.20 -13.27 34.92
C THR A 968 -28.79 -13.72 36.26
N ALA A 969 -29.97 -13.22 36.60
CA ALA A 969 -30.56 -13.27 37.95
C ALA A 969 -31.01 -14.67 38.45
N HIS A 970 -30.83 -15.76 37.71
CA HIS A 970 -31.22 -17.09 38.17
C HIS A 970 -30.25 -18.14 37.62
N HIS A 971 -29.46 -18.78 38.48
CA HIS A 971 -29.08 -20.21 38.45
C HIS A 971 -28.10 -20.52 39.59
N LYS A 972 -28.34 -21.62 40.33
CA LYS A 972 -27.47 -22.09 41.42
C LYS A 972 -26.19 -22.72 40.83
N GLN A 973 -25.09 -22.60 41.58
CA GLN A 973 -23.70 -22.95 41.24
C GLN A 973 -23.44 -24.41 40.80
N LYS A 974 -24.44 -25.30 40.76
CA LYS A 974 -24.26 -26.74 40.53
C LYS A 974 -24.28 -27.17 39.05
N ASP A 975 -24.66 -26.31 38.11
CA ASP A 975 -24.72 -26.64 36.67
C ASP A 975 -23.41 -26.32 35.90
N TRP A 976 -22.28 -26.27 36.62
CA TRP A 976 -21.06 -25.59 36.15
C TRP A 976 -20.29 -26.31 35.01
N TYR A 977 -20.64 -27.56 34.68
CA TYR A 977 -19.82 -28.40 33.76
C TYR A 977 -20.49 -28.89 32.48
N CYS A 978 -21.78 -28.65 32.24
CA CYS A 978 -22.48 -29.24 31.11
C CYS A 978 -23.25 -28.19 30.29
N THR A 979 -22.59 -27.48 29.39
CA THR A 979 -23.18 -26.96 28.12
C THR A 979 -22.13 -26.21 27.29
N ASN A 980 -22.17 -26.44 25.98
CA ASN A 980 -21.20 -26.04 24.96
C ASN A 980 -20.79 -24.57 25.01
N ARG A 981 -19.47 -24.32 24.98
CA ARG A 981 -18.93 -22.99 24.66
C ARG A 981 -19.33 -22.63 23.21
N PRO A 982 -20.07 -21.54 22.96
CA PRO A 982 -20.33 -21.12 21.60
C PRO A 982 -19.02 -20.68 20.94
N GLN A 983 -18.64 -21.33 19.84
CA GLN A 983 -17.54 -20.86 18.99
C GLN A 983 -18.01 -19.67 18.16
N ILE A 984 -17.26 -18.58 18.20
CA ILE A 984 -17.54 -17.36 17.41
C ILE A 984 -16.75 -17.44 16.10
N SER A 985 -17.44 -17.52 14.97
CA SER A 985 -16.88 -17.78 13.63
C SER A 985 -16.69 -16.54 12.75
N SER A 986 -16.78 -15.31 13.28
CA SER A 986 -16.54 -14.11 12.46
C SER A 986 -15.85 -12.97 13.24
N PRO A 987 -14.96 -12.19 12.59
CA PRO A 987 -14.29 -11.03 13.19
C PRO A 987 -15.28 -9.91 13.52
N VAL A 988 -14.94 -9.11 14.55
CA VAL A 988 -15.71 -7.95 14.99
C VAL A 988 -15.50 -6.83 13.97
N VAL A 989 -16.57 -6.39 13.31
CA VAL A 989 -16.58 -5.23 12.40
C VAL A 989 -17.08 -4.03 13.18
N LEU A 990 -16.26 -2.98 13.28
CA LEU A 990 -16.63 -1.70 13.89
C LEU A 990 -17.63 -0.96 12.98
N PRO A 991 -18.54 -0.14 13.53
CA PRO A 991 -19.47 0.65 12.70
C PRO A 991 -18.72 1.55 11.72
N SER A 992 -19.32 1.78 10.55
CA SER A 992 -18.80 2.69 9.52
C SER A 992 -18.77 4.12 10.05
N ILE A 993 -17.61 4.77 9.92
CA ILE A 993 -17.42 6.18 10.18
C ILE A 993 -18.22 6.93 9.09
N VAL A 994 -19.15 7.80 9.49
CA VAL A 994 -19.93 8.67 8.59
C VAL A 994 -19.39 10.07 8.64
#